data_AF-A0A4Y2XAC9-F1
#
_entry.id   AF-A0A4Y2XAC9-F1
#
_cell.length_a   1.000
_cell.length_b   1.000
_cell.length_c   1.000
_cell.angle_alpha   90.00
_cell.angle_beta   90.00
_cell.angle_gamma   90.00
#
_symmetry.space_group_name_H-M   'P 1'
#
loop_
_entity.id
_entity.type
_entity.pdbx_description
1 polymer ?
#
loop_
_entity_poly.entity_id
_entity_poly.type
_entity_poly.pdbx_seq_one_letter_code
_entity_poly.pdbx_strand_id
1 'polypeptide(L)'
;MFGLNGVPGLSPDGAALKRFVTREPISLFSLRKNAKNKEEKEKLNQLLELLKKKLPEGSKIGAAVGEGDSFFDSVAQGLNELRDKGLIAGSRRFNVKSLRESCKQYALQINQSKKDSWLDNALKGEGRKLRKYIRNIEFSAKDIENTSSGSKIKIIWGRPEIEGKIVCEKYGVKFRIIEVRDGEKDELHVTKSKVGVGNNIVRIVNFRNQFVPLLSNIEKDTKRSLKVSREEAYGNEIGLNSKNITQSCISTLLQGTENSSYKQSGHSRSSSKENSKSGGKQRCCNTDTYNKEPKRARLDINTINNEDTEFPSNVQDESKQSNSHRKRRCSIEDEDNNAERVKRMHINVKGASNEYLEFSNHLQYEFSHDELDDAYQTNRCIPHQLIRFMYQIDLSVLCSLRESLYKDKYPSLSLAFGDSEVDKFGNITLRYKKKSLHVKIESVDKYYTDNDISYARLFNKEKEKRSFFMNNYFDSFVKHLLFKSDSLSNNIEYLIIYTNSALDFTEEMKLKQSRSRSFYPFKFDSMNIEDCGILKDFLFTNSKIKGRGFYQFAQNKATREELLKRLEFSSAMRKELNIRNLSPEFEKEIKEVFLDKLVFAVNQPNREELNSIVKDEISSKVKDDYIELQEKVLCNLTAQKMHKKHGNDISEITYSFSLLMSFLHDMFLNNNMFSINFKGKSCDISNGIAINYKNRTTYVKALNADSNIGYSHLFPSRTQERKNKFSINKHFTVFIEELEKDKNIRYYIIYTNGGLDLTEENRFKKGQSKDFYPLKLNKIDFQKKKYKILRHCSCVDKNGLYQFSQEEATMLSSLLKLPPSFESKKKETLTDENEKEIKENFLNKLIFAVNQPNREEINSIMKNYLENKYNKFSYNYKELHELALRWSESHEFGLITKGRIEKLLGDIKNNRSSYQTIQNIYEEIKLAKSVVGREGTSTFNKFLQFLIKGEGIKYLVNLKGNGINVTNMSCILNRAGSSAIKAFRDLYNLWFDAKGNKTLYLKTLVDEGVHLPNMSSILRGAGANAAKAFKDLYDLWFDANGNKTQYLKTLEDKGISLTNMSSVLNGAGDNAAKACRDIYDLWFDAKGNKTLYLKTLENEGLNLHNMSSILSGAGAHATKAFQDLYDLWFDVKGNKTQYLKTLEDEGVNLPNMSSVLNGAGCNAVKAFKDLYNLWFDAKGNKTHYLKTLEDKGVNLHNMSSILSVSGANATKAFKDLYDLWFDTKGNKTEYLKTLEDEEINLPNMSSILHGAGSKA
;
A
#
# COMPACT_ATOMS: atom_id res chain seq x y z
N MET A 1 -39.30 34.44 62.85
CA MET A 1 -39.93 33.09 62.90
C MET A 1 -39.60 32.36 61.58
N PHE A 2 -39.74 31.03 61.56
CA PHE A 2 -39.64 30.04 60.45
C PHE A 2 -39.54 30.59 59.00
N GLY A 3 -38.74 30.06 58.07
CA GLY A 3 -38.21 28.68 57.86
C GLY A 3 -38.56 28.26 56.41
N LEU A 4 -37.94 27.32 55.68
CA LEU A 4 -36.82 26.37 55.86
C LEU A 4 -36.25 26.01 54.46
N ASN A 5 -35.04 25.43 54.38
CA ASN A 5 -34.44 24.51 53.37
C ASN A 5 -34.85 24.60 51.86
N GLY A 6 -33.98 24.62 50.84
CA GLY A 6 -32.50 24.61 50.78
C GLY A 6 -31.87 23.35 50.13
N VAL A 7 -31.30 23.48 48.91
CA VAL A 7 -30.28 22.57 48.31
C VAL A 7 -29.36 23.39 47.36
N PRO A 8 -28.02 23.26 47.41
CA PRO A 8 -27.11 23.96 46.50
C PRO A 8 -26.39 23.05 45.47
N GLY A 9 -26.17 23.58 44.25
CA GLY A 9 -24.97 23.29 43.46
C GLY A 9 -25.09 22.40 42.21
N LEU A 10 -24.94 23.03 41.04
CA LEU A 10 -24.38 22.42 39.81
C LEU A 10 -23.43 23.45 39.17
N SER A 11 -22.23 23.02 38.79
CA SER A 11 -21.16 23.89 38.27
C SER A 11 -21.01 23.81 36.74
N PRO A 12 -20.55 24.88 36.06
CA PRO A 12 -20.20 24.82 34.65
C PRO A 12 -18.89 24.04 34.46
N ASP A 13 -18.92 22.87 33.82
CA ASP A 13 -17.70 22.09 33.56
C ASP A 13 -17.79 21.27 32.25
N GLY A 14 -18.08 21.97 31.15
CA GLY A 14 -18.05 21.40 29.80
C GLY A 14 -16.62 21.25 29.27
N ALA A 15 -16.08 20.03 29.32
CA ALA A 15 -14.74 19.67 28.82
C ALA A 15 -13.53 20.26 29.56
N ALA A 16 -13.64 20.56 30.86
CA ALA A 16 -12.44 20.60 31.69
C ALA A 16 -11.79 19.20 31.79
N LEU A 17 -10.48 19.16 31.61
CA LEU A 17 -9.67 18.00 31.96
C LEU A 17 -9.86 17.72 33.46
N LYS A 18 -10.30 16.50 33.82
CA LYS A 18 -10.39 16.09 35.23
C LYS A 18 -9.04 16.36 35.92
N ARG A 19 -9.00 17.40 36.77
CA ARG A 19 -7.83 17.84 37.56
C ARG A 19 -7.34 16.77 38.54
N PHE A 20 -8.20 15.81 38.87
CA PHE A 20 -7.90 14.71 39.78
C PHE A 20 -8.05 13.36 39.10
N VAL A 21 -7.13 12.46 39.45
CA VAL A 21 -7.07 11.06 39.01
C VAL A 21 -7.29 10.17 40.24
N THR A 22 -7.97 9.05 40.05
CA THR A 22 -8.15 8.04 41.09
C THR A 22 -6.97 7.07 41.09
N ARG A 23 -6.25 6.96 42.21
CA ARG A 23 -5.42 5.80 42.53
C ARG A 23 -6.27 4.78 43.29
N GLU A 24 -6.26 3.54 42.82
CA GLU A 24 -7.01 2.45 43.44
C GLU A 24 -6.11 1.59 44.35
N PRO A 25 -6.63 1.11 45.48
CA PRO A 25 -5.94 0.13 46.31
C PRO A 25 -5.88 -1.22 45.60
N ILE A 26 -5.02 -2.12 46.06
CA ILE A 26 -4.96 -3.50 45.54
C ILE A 26 -6.33 -4.18 45.65
N SER A 27 -6.81 -4.76 44.55
CA SER A 27 -8.15 -5.34 44.42
C SER A 27 -8.44 -6.48 45.39
N LEU A 28 -7.40 -7.08 45.99
CA LEU A 28 -7.52 -7.98 47.12
C LEU A 28 -8.34 -7.38 48.29
N PHE A 29 -8.27 -6.06 48.52
CA PHE A 29 -9.09 -5.37 49.52
C PHE A 29 -10.56 -5.17 49.09
N SER A 30 -10.84 -4.92 47.80
CA SER A 30 -12.21 -4.72 47.30
C SER A 30 -12.95 -6.04 47.11
N LEU A 31 -12.28 -7.09 46.62
CA LEU A 31 -12.80 -8.46 46.60
C LEU A 31 -13.22 -8.92 48.00
N ARG A 32 -12.35 -8.74 49.01
CA ARG A 32 -12.68 -9.08 50.42
C ARG A 32 -13.90 -8.34 50.97
N LYS A 33 -14.16 -7.11 50.49
CA LYS A 33 -15.34 -6.32 50.88
C LYS A 33 -16.62 -6.85 50.22
N ASN A 34 -16.52 -7.34 48.98
CA ASN A 34 -17.64 -7.70 48.13
C ASN A 34 -17.95 -9.22 48.11
N ALA A 35 -17.04 -10.06 48.62
CA ALA A 35 -17.19 -11.51 48.73
C ALA A 35 -18.49 -11.89 49.45
N LYS A 36 -19.34 -12.68 48.77
CA LYS A 36 -20.71 -13.01 49.24
C LYS A 36 -20.77 -14.25 50.11
N ASN A 37 -19.87 -15.21 49.90
CA ASN A 37 -19.82 -16.45 50.68
C ASN A 37 -18.70 -16.40 51.74
N LYS A 38 -18.77 -17.30 52.73
CA LYS A 38 -17.81 -17.33 53.85
C LYS A 38 -16.42 -17.82 53.41
N GLU A 39 -16.36 -18.81 52.52
CA GLU A 39 -15.13 -19.49 52.12
C GLU A 39 -14.20 -18.61 51.27
N GLU A 40 -14.75 -17.87 50.29
CA GLU A 40 -14.06 -16.85 49.50
C GLU A 40 -13.44 -15.79 50.42
N LYS A 41 -14.20 -15.36 51.44
CA LYS A 41 -13.75 -14.39 52.45
C LYS A 41 -12.64 -14.96 53.34
N GLU A 42 -12.69 -16.25 53.68
CA GLU A 42 -11.66 -17.01 54.38
C GLU A 42 -10.35 -17.06 53.56
N LYS A 43 -10.45 -17.50 52.29
CA LYS A 43 -9.32 -17.59 51.35
C LYS A 43 -8.67 -16.21 51.09
N LEU A 44 -9.48 -15.15 50.97
CA LEU A 44 -8.99 -13.76 50.86
C LEU A 44 -8.37 -13.21 52.16
N ASN A 45 -8.83 -13.65 53.34
CA ASN A 45 -8.16 -13.34 54.62
C ASN A 45 -6.78 -14.01 54.67
N GLN A 46 -6.68 -15.29 54.31
CA GLN A 46 -5.43 -16.06 54.31
C GLN A 46 -4.40 -15.44 53.34
N LEU A 47 -4.83 -15.05 52.13
CA LEU A 47 -3.98 -14.32 51.18
C LEU A 47 -3.43 -13.01 51.76
N LEU A 48 -4.25 -12.24 52.51
CA LEU A 48 -3.81 -10.99 53.13
C LEU A 48 -2.80 -11.22 54.27
N GLU A 49 -2.99 -12.24 55.11
CA GLU A 49 -2.01 -12.57 56.15
C GLU A 49 -0.71 -13.16 55.57
N LEU A 50 -0.79 -13.97 54.51
CA LEU A 50 0.39 -14.43 53.76
C LEU A 50 1.14 -13.25 53.13
N LEU A 51 0.43 -12.29 52.52
CA LEU A 51 1.03 -11.08 51.97
C LEU A 51 1.75 -10.26 53.06
N LYS A 52 1.07 -9.96 54.17
CA LYS A 52 1.66 -9.26 55.34
C LYS A 52 2.93 -9.94 55.85
N LYS A 53 2.87 -11.25 56.10
CA LYS A 53 4.03 -12.06 56.55
C LYS A 53 5.20 -12.08 55.54
N LYS A 54 4.98 -11.64 54.30
CA LYS A 54 6.00 -11.52 53.25
C LYS A 54 6.40 -10.07 52.97
N LEU A 55 5.74 -9.05 53.49
CA LEU A 55 6.19 -7.65 53.39
C LEU A 55 7.49 -7.45 54.19
N PRO A 56 8.35 -6.48 53.82
CA PRO A 56 9.40 -5.99 54.71
C PRO A 56 8.78 -5.17 55.86
N GLU A 57 9.43 -5.20 57.01
CA GLU A 57 9.07 -4.38 58.16
C GLU A 57 9.05 -2.87 57.80
N GLY A 58 8.16 -2.12 58.44
CA GLY A 58 7.88 -0.71 58.13
C GLY A 58 7.18 -0.44 56.77
N SER A 59 7.07 -1.42 55.87
CA SER A 59 6.43 -1.22 54.54
C SER A 59 4.92 -1.38 54.60
N LYS A 60 4.18 -0.48 53.95
CA LYS A 60 2.72 -0.48 53.81
C LYS A 60 2.31 -0.60 52.34
N ILE A 61 1.11 -1.08 52.08
CA ILE A 61 0.53 -1.20 50.73
C ILE A 61 -0.07 0.14 50.30
N GLY A 62 0.44 0.72 49.22
CA GLY A 62 -0.10 1.94 48.61
C GLY A 62 -1.25 1.69 47.63
N ALA A 63 -1.47 2.66 46.74
CA ALA A 63 -2.46 2.61 45.67
C ALA A 63 -1.84 3.10 44.35
N ALA A 64 -2.41 2.72 43.21
CA ALA A 64 -1.92 3.11 41.89
C ALA A 64 -3.08 3.35 40.90
N VAL A 65 -2.83 4.10 39.83
CA VAL A 65 -3.83 4.28 38.74
C VAL A 65 -4.19 2.95 38.07
N GLY A 66 -5.42 2.86 37.52
CA GLY A 66 -5.93 1.64 36.88
C GLY A 66 -5.43 1.40 35.44
N GLU A 67 -6.22 0.64 34.68
CA GLU A 67 -6.30 0.63 33.20
C GLU A 67 -5.02 0.33 32.39
N GLY A 68 -3.94 -0.09 33.06
CA GLY A 68 -2.68 -0.52 32.46
C GLY A 68 -1.46 0.35 32.78
N ASP A 69 -1.66 1.46 33.51
CA ASP A 69 -0.58 2.33 33.99
C ASP A 69 -0.15 2.04 35.44
N SER A 70 -0.86 1.14 36.13
CA SER A 70 -0.61 0.72 37.52
C SER A 70 0.86 0.39 37.82
N PHE A 71 1.56 -0.30 36.89
CA PHE A 71 2.99 -0.58 36.99
C PHE A 71 3.83 0.69 37.02
N PHE A 72 3.62 1.60 36.06
CA PHE A 72 4.40 2.83 35.93
C PHE A 72 4.16 3.77 37.10
N ASP A 73 2.92 3.91 37.58
CA ASP A 73 2.61 4.75 38.75
C ASP A 73 3.17 4.15 40.05
N SER A 74 3.13 2.82 40.22
CA SER A 74 3.77 2.14 41.35
C SER A 74 5.28 2.34 41.36
N VAL A 75 5.93 2.22 40.20
CA VAL A 75 7.36 2.46 40.04
C VAL A 75 7.71 3.94 40.23
N ALA A 76 6.89 4.87 39.74
CA ALA A 76 7.07 6.30 39.94
C ALA A 76 7.01 6.68 41.42
N GLN A 77 6.01 6.18 42.16
CA GLN A 77 5.90 6.39 43.61
C GLN A 77 7.12 5.82 44.37
N GLY A 78 7.57 4.60 44.04
CA GLY A 78 8.76 4.00 44.65
C GLY A 78 10.06 4.75 44.34
N LEU A 79 10.25 5.22 43.10
CA LEU A 79 11.39 6.07 42.74
C LEU A 79 11.31 7.46 43.40
N ASN A 80 10.11 8.02 43.54
CA ASN A 80 9.89 9.27 44.26
C ASN A 80 10.32 9.14 45.73
N GLU A 81 9.98 8.03 46.41
CA GLU A 81 10.44 7.78 47.78
C GLU A 81 11.98 7.67 47.87
N LEU A 82 12.63 7.00 46.91
CA LEU A 82 14.09 6.90 46.87
C LEU A 82 14.77 8.26 46.64
N ARG A 83 14.24 9.12 45.76
CA ARG A 83 14.77 10.48 45.55
C ARG A 83 14.53 11.35 46.78
N ASP A 84 13.35 11.30 47.40
CA ASP A 84 13.05 12.11 48.59
C ASP A 84 13.84 11.65 49.84
N LYS A 85 14.49 10.48 49.76
CA LYS A 85 15.53 9.99 50.70
C LYS A 85 16.98 10.28 50.25
N GLY A 86 17.18 11.02 49.16
CA GLY A 86 18.50 11.35 48.60
C GLY A 86 19.23 10.19 47.90
N LEU A 87 18.59 9.03 47.72
CA LEU A 87 19.25 7.80 47.27
C LEU A 87 19.45 7.70 45.76
N ILE A 88 18.75 8.51 44.96
CA ILE A 88 18.90 8.59 43.50
C ILE A 88 18.96 10.05 43.02
N ALA A 89 19.84 10.33 42.06
CA ALA A 89 20.04 11.69 41.55
C ALA A 89 19.03 12.06 40.45
N GLY A 90 18.46 13.28 40.54
CA GLY A 90 17.59 13.84 39.52
C GLY A 90 16.70 14.97 40.05
N SER A 91 16.61 16.09 39.32
CA SER A 91 15.94 17.33 39.75
C SER A 91 14.42 17.38 39.52
N ARG A 92 13.81 16.34 38.93
CA ARG A 92 12.37 16.29 38.62
C ARG A 92 11.69 15.09 39.29
N ARG A 93 10.40 15.24 39.65
CA ARG A 93 9.58 14.12 40.14
C ARG A 93 9.24 13.13 39.03
N PHE A 94 9.17 11.85 39.40
CA PHE A 94 8.74 10.78 38.50
C PHE A 94 7.22 10.69 38.50
N ASN A 95 6.66 10.49 37.30
CA ASN A 95 5.26 10.24 36.99
C ASN A 95 5.17 9.24 35.82
N VAL A 96 3.98 8.73 35.51
CA VAL A 96 3.77 7.72 34.45
C VAL A 96 4.42 8.14 33.11
N LYS A 97 4.20 9.38 32.68
CA LYS A 97 4.66 9.90 31.38
C LYS A 97 6.19 9.99 31.30
N SER A 98 6.84 10.43 32.39
CA SER A 98 8.31 10.48 32.50
C SER A 98 8.99 9.11 32.41
N LEU A 99 8.34 8.05 32.90
CA LEU A 99 8.86 6.68 32.83
C LEU A 99 8.59 6.05 31.46
N ARG A 100 7.42 6.29 30.86
CA ARG A 100 7.10 5.88 29.49
C ARG A 100 8.07 6.48 28.47
N GLU A 101 8.32 7.79 28.54
CA GLU A 101 9.33 8.47 27.73
C GLU A 101 10.74 7.95 28.03
N SER A 102 11.04 7.61 29.28
CA SER A 102 12.33 7.00 29.64
C SER A 102 12.56 5.64 29.00
N CYS A 103 11.52 4.81 28.87
CA CYS A 103 11.58 3.56 28.14
C CYS A 103 11.69 3.77 26.61
N LYS A 104 11.05 4.81 26.06
CA LYS A 104 11.18 5.21 24.65
C LYS A 104 12.63 5.59 24.31
N GLN A 105 13.23 6.48 25.09
CA GLN A 105 14.59 6.99 24.88
C GLN A 105 15.65 5.88 24.99
N TYR A 106 15.51 4.98 25.98
CA TYR A 106 16.39 3.83 26.12
C TYR A 106 16.33 2.88 24.90
N ALA A 107 15.12 2.60 24.40
CA ALA A 107 14.92 1.80 23.19
C ALA A 107 15.45 2.48 21.91
N LEU A 108 15.40 3.81 21.82
CA LEU A 108 15.99 4.59 20.73
C LEU A 108 17.52 4.51 20.73
N GLN A 109 18.15 4.71 21.88
CA GLN A 109 19.62 4.61 22.05
C GLN A 109 20.12 3.20 21.67
N ILE A 110 19.45 2.16 22.16
CA ILE A 110 19.72 0.77 21.78
C ILE A 110 19.64 0.57 20.27
N ASN A 111 18.56 1.04 19.63
CA ASN A 111 18.32 0.88 18.20
C ASN A 111 19.39 1.60 17.33
N GLN A 112 20.02 2.65 17.84
CA GLN A 112 21.14 3.33 17.16
C GLN A 112 22.49 2.59 17.36
N SER A 113 22.70 1.99 18.53
CA SER A 113 24.00 1.43 18.95
C SER A 113 24.49 0.18 18.19
N LYS A 114 23.61 -0.49 17.43
CA LYS A 114 23.85 -1.79 16.76
C LYS A 114 24.33 -2.95 17.66
N LYS A 115 24.37 -2.81 18.99
CA LYS A 115 24.62 -3.95 19.89
C LYS A 115 23.49 -4.96 19.86
N ASP A 116 23.81 -6.24 20.07
CA ASP A 116 22.84 -7.31 20.34
C ASP A 116 22.08 -7.04 21.64
N SER A 117 20.99 -6.28 21.51
CA SER A 117 20.21 -5.88 22.67
C SER A 117 19.30 -7.02 23.14
N TRP A 118 19.37 -7.31 24.44
CA TRP A 118 18.41 -8.20 25.11
C TRP A 118 16.96 -7.74 24.88
N LEU A 119 16.75 -6.43 24.70
CA LEU A 119 15.44 -5.80 24.49
C LEU A 119 14.78 -6.22 23.17
N ASP A 120 15.50 -6.22 22.05
CA ASP A 120 14.90 -6.65 20.77
C ASP A 120 14.57 -8.15 20.79
N ASN A 121 15.39 -8.97 21.46
CA ASN A 121 15.12 -10.40 21.64
C ASN A 121 13.94 -10.67 22.60
N ALA A 122 13.81 -9.92 23.69
CA ALA A 122 12.64 -9.98 24.57
C ALA A 122 11.35 -9.58 23.84
N LEU A 123 11.38 -8.50 23.07
CA LEU A 123 10.23 -8.06 22.27
C LEU A 123 9.89 -9.05 21.13
N LYS A 124 10.89 -9.67 20.49
CA LYS A 124 10.71 -10.76 19.51
C LYS A 124 9.98 -11.96 20.12
N GLY A 125 10.31 -12.36 21.35
CA GLY A 125 9.63 -13.47 22.06
C GLY A 125 8.12 -13.26 22.20
N GLU A 126 7.69 -12.01 22.41
CA GLU A 126 6.27 -11.64 22.44
C GLU A 126 5.66 -11.43 21.03
N GLY A 127 6.49 -11.37 20.00
CA GLY A 127 6.14 -10.96 18.63
C GLY A 127 5.80 -9.47 18.51
N ARG A 128 6.48 -8.61 19.26
CA ARG A 128 6.52 -7.15 19.05
C ARG A 128 7.84 -6.78 18.34
N LYS A 129 7.80 -5.89 17.35
CA LYS A 129 9.02 -5.34 16.71
C LYS A 129 9.47 -4.07 17.45
N LEU A 130 10.78 -3.85 17.64
CA LEU A 130 11.32 -2.69 18.36
C LEU A 130 10.79 -1.33 17.85
N ARG A 131 10.67 -1.12 16.52
CA ARG A 131 10.05 0.09 15.94
C ARG A 131 8.58 0.30 16.39
N LYS A 132 7.82 -0.78 16.60
CA LYS A 132 6.43 -0.71 17.12
C LYS A 132 6.39 -0.52 18.63
N TYR A 133 7.40 -1.00 19.37
CA TYR A 133 7.56 -0.71 20.79
C TYR A 133 7.82 0.79 21.01
N ILE A 134 8.82 1.36 20.34
CA ILE A 134 9.19 2.79 20.41
C ILE A 134 7.99 3.69 20.08
N ARG A 135 7.17 3.34 19.07
CA ARG A 135 5.97 4.09 18.70
C ARG A 135 4.81 3.98 19.70
N ASN A 136 4.73 2.93 20.51
CA ASN A 136 3.56 2.66 21.36
C ASN A 136 3.82 2.83 22.87
N ILE A 137 5.09 2.88 23.31
CA ILE A 137 5.43 2.94 24.74
C ILE A 137 5.10 4.29 25.39
N GLU A 138 5.14 5.38 24.60
CA GLU A 138 4.94 6.76 25.07
C GLU A 138 3.52 7.06 25.58
N PHE A 139 2.50 6.39 25.04
CA PHE A 139 1.10 6.63 25.38
C PHE A 139 0.70 5.96 26.71
N SER A 140 0.14 6.75 27.62
CA SER A 140 -0.66 6.24 28.75
C SER A 140 -2.04 5.75 28.28
N ALA A 141 -2.77 5.07 29.15
CA ALA A 141 -4.17 4.74 28.94
C ALA A 141 -5.02 6.02 28.73
N LYS A 142 -4.75 7.08 29.51
CA LYS A 142 -5.50 8.34 29.47
C LYS A 142 -5.26 9.16 28.20
N ASP A 143 -4.06 9.11 27.61
CA ASP A 143 -3.80 9.75 26.31
C ASP A 143 -4.70 9.14 25.20
N ILE A 144 -5.01 7.84 25.29
CA ILE A 144 -5.78 7.10 24.29
C ILE A 144 -7.29 7.29 24.46
N GLU A 145 -7.82 7.37 25.69
CA GLU A 145 -9.24 7.73 25.91
C GLU A 145 -9.61 9.11 25.34
N ASN A 146 -8.66 10.06 25.34
CA ASN A 146 -8.88 11.40 24.79
C ASN A 146 -8.74 11.45 23.25
N THR A 147 -8.55 10.31 22.56
CA THR A 147 -8.30 10.25 21.12
C THR A 147 -9.56 9.96 20.30
N SER A 148 -10.20 11.00 19.76
CA SER A 148 -11.41 10.91 18.92
C SER A 148 -11.20 10.33 17.51
N SER A 149 -10.26 9.40 17.30
CA SER A 149 -9.96 8.81 15.99
C SER A 149 -9.70 7.31 16.04
N GLY A 150 -10.26 6.56 15.09
CA GLY A 150 -10.23 5.08 15.02
C GLY A 150 -8.87 4.44 14.70
N SER A 151 -7.77 5.03 15.15
CA SER A 151 -6.42 4.49 14.94
C SER A 151 -6.10 3.40 15.98
N LYS A 152 -5.58 2.24 15.53
CA LYS A 152 -5.38 1.05 16.39
C LYS A 152 -4.12 1.14 17.27
N ILE A 153 -4.03 2.17 18.12
CA ILE A 153 -2.99 2.29 19.15
C ILE A 153 -3.33 1.31 20.28
N LYS A 154 -2.54 0.24 20.43
CA LYS A 154 -2.65 -0.67 21.59
C LYS A 154 -1.68 -0.22 22.67
N ILE A 155 -2.20 0.06 23.86
CA ILE A 155 -1.44 0.43 25.07
C ILE A 155 -0.35 -0.62 25.33
N ILE A 156 0.82 -0.18 25.80
CA ILE A 156 1.80 -1.07 26.43
C ILE A 156 1.61 -0.97 27.94
N TRP A 157 1.00 -1.99 28.55
CA TRP A 157 1.01 -2.17 29.99
C TRP A 157 2.46 -2.41 30.45
N GLY A 158 2.86 -1.78 31.54
CA GLY A 158 4.23 -1.91 32.05
C GLY A 158 4.47 -3.29 32.67
N ARG A 159 5.58 -3.93 32.32
CA ARG A 159 5.95 -5.28 32.77
C ARG A 159 7.30 -5.26 33.49
N PRO A 160 7.48 -6.06 34.55
CA PRO A 160 8.76 -6.18 35.23
C PRO A 160 9.94 -6.54 34.32
N GLU A 161 9.73 -7.48 33.41
CA GLU A 161 10.79 -8.17 32.66
C GLU A 161 11.40 -7.29 31.57
N ILE A 162 10.62 -6.32 31.06
CA ILE A 162 10.99 -5.41 29.98
C ILE A 162 11.06 -3.98 30.51
N GLU A 163 9.93 -3.34 30.83
CA GLU A 163 9.92 -1.95 31.30
C GLU A 163 10.62 -1.81 32.65
N GLY A 164 10.41 -2.76 33.57
CA GLY A 164 11.08 -2.77 34.87
C GLY A 164 12.60 -2.95 34.74
N LYS A 165 13.05 -3.85 33.87
CA LYS A 165 14.48 -4.02 33.58
C LYS A 165 15.10 -2.77 32.94
N ILE A 166 14.41 -2.12 31.99
CA ILE A 166 14.85 -0.84 31.42
C ILE A 166 15.00 0.25 32.50
N VAL A 167 14.02 0.38 33.40
CA VAL A 167 14.09 1.36 34.51
C VAL A 167 15.21 1.00 35.50
N CYS A 168 15.44 -0.28 35.78
CA CYS A 168 16.58 -0.73 36.59
C CYS A 168 17.92 -0.36 35.96
N GLU A 169 18.11 -0.64 34.67
CA GLU A 169 19.34 -0.35 33.92
C GLU A 169 19.57 1.16 33.74
N LYS A 170 18.50 1.96 33.58
CA LYS A 170 18.60 3.43 33.42
C LYS A 170 18.86 4.19 34.73
N TYR A 171 18.33 3.73 35.86
CA TYR A 171 18.38 4.47 37.14
C TYR A 171 19.23 3.81 38.23
N GLY A 172 19.93 2.71 37.95
CA GLY A 172 20.80 2.04 38.92
C GLY A 172 20.04 1.44 40.12
N VAL A 173 18.79 1.01 39.90
CA VAL A 173 17.91 0.43 40.91
C VAL A 173 17.73 -1.08 40.70
N LYS A 174 17.19 -1.77 41.70
CA LYS A 174 16.64 -3.13 41.59
C LYS A 174 15.19 -3.14 42.08
N PHE A 175 14.34 -3.91 41.40
CA PHE A 175 12.95 -4.10 41.81
C PHE A 175 12.83 -5.38 42.63
N ARG A 176 12.11 -5.31 43.75
CA ARG A 176 11.65 -6.48 44.50
C ARG A 176 10.13 -6.54 44.41
N ILE A 177 9.65 -7.58 43.74
CA ILE A 177 8.24 -7.74 43.40
C ILE A 177 7.68 -8.85 44.26
N ILE A 178 6.50 -8.62 44.83
CA ILE A 178 5.74 -9.63 45.57
C ILE A 178 4.54 -9.98 44.72
N GLU A 179 4.62 -11.12 44.04
CA GLU A 179 3.51 -11.67 43.27
C GLU A 179 2.60 -12.48 44.19
N VAL A 180 1.31 -12.19 44.13
CA VAL A 180 0.25 -12.90 44.85
C VAL A 180 -0.60 -13.62 43.80
N ARG A 181 -0.73 -14.94 43.93
CA ARG A 181 -1.46 -15.78 42.97
C ARG A 181 -2.55 -16.60 43.65
N ASP A 182 -3.70 -16.64 43.01
CA ASP A 182 -4.88 -17.43 43.33
C ASP A 182 -4.93 -18.65 42.38
N GLY A 183 -4.51 -19.81 42.88
CA GLY A 183 -4.48 -21.07 42.12
C GLY A 183 -5.81 -21.84 42.21
N GLU A 184 -6.12 -22.62 41.18
CA GLU A 184 -7.36 -23.41 41.08
C GLU A 184 -7.37 -24.69 41.95
N LYS A 185 -6.27 -24.98 42.67
CA LYS A 185 -6.11 -26.13 43.57
C LYS A 185 -5.32 -25.75 44.83
N ASP A 186 -6.04 -25.20 45.81
CA ASP A 186 -5.76 -25.03 47.25
C ASP A 186 -4.39 -24.53 47.78
N GLU A 187 -3.33 -24.40 46.97
CA GLU A 187 -2.06 -23.80 47.40
C GLU A 187 -1.99 -22.30 47.06
N LEU A 188 -2.01 -21.46 48.10
CA LEU A 188 -1.91 -20.00 48.01
C LEU A 188 -0.44 -19.56 47.99
N HIS A 189 0.09 -19.21 46.81
CA HIS A 189 1.49 -18.84 46.64
C HIS A 189 1.73 -17.32 46.64
N VAL A 190 2.70 -16.88 47.45
CA VAL A 190 3.27 -15.53 47.42
C VAL A 190 4.75 -15.62 47.05
N THR A 191 5.07 -15.40 45.77
CA THR A 191 6.43 -15.49 45.23
C THR A 191 7.15 -14.13 45.26
N LYS A 192 8.50 -14.16 45.23
CA LYS A 192 9.33 -12.96 45.33
C LYS A 192 10.33 -12.86 44.17
N SER A 193 9.88 -12.30 43.05
CA SER A 193 10.71 -12.01 41.88
C SER A 193 11.62 -10.78 42.13
N LYS A 194 12.78 -10.77 41.47
CA LYS A 194 13.77 -9.69 41.49
C LYS A 194 14.11 -9.30 40.05
N VAL A 195 14.23 -8.00 39.78
CA VAL A 195 14.70 -7.49 38.48
C VAL A 195 15.77 -6.42 38.71
N GLY A 196 16.81 -6.39 37.88
CA GLY A 196 17.88 -5.41 37.97
C GLY A 196 18.95 -5.71 39.02
N VAL A 197 20.06 -4.98 38.93
CA VAL A 197 21.29 -5.19 39.73
C VAL A 197 21.72 -3.97 40.55
N GLY A 198 20.91 -2.92 40.60
CA GLY A 198 21.21 -1.70 41.35
C GLY A 198 21.25 -1.89 42.88
N ASN A 199 21.80 -0.91 43.61
CA ASN A 199 21.86 -0.97 45.08
C ASN A 199 20.51 -0.67 45.73
N ASN A 200 19.84 0.40 45.28
CA ASN A 200 18.56 0.87 45.81
C ASN A 200 17.38 -0.03 45.40
N ILE A 201 16.42 -0.24 46.30
CA ILE A 201 15.30 -1.17 46.11
C ILE A 201 13.98 -0.43 45.95
N VAL A 202 13.38 -0.50 44.75
CA VAL A 202 11.95 -0.21 44.56
C VAL A 202 11.15 -1.48 44.89
N ARG A 203 10.03 -1.33 45.60
CA ARG A 203 9.20 -2.45 46.06
C ARG A 203 7.76 -2.28 45.57
N ILE A 204 7.20 -3.32 44.97
CA ILE A 204 5.81 -3.34 44.46
C ILE A 204 5.15 -4.70 44.72
N VAL A 205 3.82 -4.72 44.87
CA VAL A 205 2.99 -5.94 44.88
C VAL A 205 2.31 -6.08 43.52
N ASN A 206 2.18 -7.31 43.01
CA ASN A 206 1.36 -7.66 41.85
C ASN A 206 0.28 -8.67 42.28
N PHE A 207 -0.98 -8.38 41.98
CA PHE A 207 -2.09 -9.32 42.09
C PHE A 207 -2.98 -9.19 40.85
N ARG A 208 -3.22 -10.29 40.13
CA ARG A 208 -4.00 -10.32 38.87
C ARG A 208 -3.62 -9.22 37.85
N ASN A 209 -2.33 -8.92 37.71
CA ASN A 209 -1.75 -7.85 36.87
C ASN A 209 -2.08 -6.40 37.30
N GLN A 210 -2.67 -6.20 38.48
CA GLN A 210 -2.72 -4.90 39.13
C GLN A 210 -1.48 -4.74 40.01
N PHE A 211 -0.66 -3.73 39.70
CA PHE A 211 0.50 -3.36 40.52
C PHE A 211 0.14 -2.26 41.51
N VAL A 212 0.70 -2.32 42.73
CA VAL A 212 0.68 -1.22 43.71
C VAL A 212 2.06 -1.05 44.36
N PRO A 213 2.44 0.16 44.80
CA PRO A 213 3.72 0.37 45.47
C PRO A 213 3.71 -0.14 46.91
N LEU A 214 4.89 -0.51 47.41
CA LEU A 214 5.14 -0.70 48.84
C LEU A 214 5.97 0.49 49.34
N LEU A 215 5.34 1.30 50.17
CA LEU A 215 5.87 2.57 50.67
C LEU A 215 6.10 2.51 52.18
N SER A 216 7.11 3.22 52.66
CA SER A 216 7.45 3.39 54.08
C SER A 216 7.12 4.78 54.61
N ASN A 217 6.84 5.75 53.73
CA ASN A 217 6.44 7.11 54.07
C ASN A 217 4.91 7.30 54.24
N ILE A 218 4.14 6.20 54.33
CA ILE A 218 2.69 6.23 54.60
C ILE A 218 2.38 5.47 55.90
N GLU A 219 1.46 5.99 56.71
CA GLU A 219 1.17 5.45 58.06
C GLU A 219 0.62 4.01 58.05
N LYS A 220 -0.22 3.71 57.05
CA LYS A 220 -1.13 2.56 57.02
C LYS A 220 -1.46 2.15 55.60
N ASP A 221 -1.84 0.89 55.40
CA ASP A 221 -2.23 0.38 54.09
C ASP A 221 -3.42 1.16 53.52
N THR A 222 -3.33 1.51 52.24
CA THR A 222 -4.38 2.20 51.51
C THR A 222 -5.50 1.21 51.20
N LYS A 223 -6.63 1.35 51.90
CA LYS A 223 -7.82 0.46 51.82
C LYS A 223 -9.03 1.12 51.14
N ARG A 224 -8.87 2.34 50.63
CA ARG A 224 -9.86 3.11 49.88
C ARG A 224 -9.15 3.79 48.71
N SER A 225 -9.88 4.16 47.67
CA SER A 225 -9.33 4.94 46.56
C SER A 225 -8.90 6.34 47.01
N LEU A 226 -7.83 6.85 46.42
CA LEU A 226 -7.29 8.19 46.67
C LEU A 226 -7.49 9.05 45.43
N LYS A 227 -7.96 10.29 45.61
CA LYS A 227 -7.91 11.32 44.56
C LYS A 227 -6.57 12.06 44.67
N VAL A 228 -5.76 11.98 43.62
CA VAL A 228 -4.48 12.69 43.48
C VAL A 228 -4.57 13.66 42.30
N SER A 229 -3.68 14.66 42.23
CA SER A 229 -3.71 15.58 41.07
C SER A 229 -3.26 14.87 39.78
N ARG A 230 -3.73 15.33 38.63
CA ARG A 230 -3.31 14.82 37.33
C ARG A 230 -1.80 15.00 37.13
N GLU A 231 -1.29 16.12 37.61
CA GLU A 231 0.10 16.54 37.57
C GLU A 231 1.01 15.60 38.38
N GLU A 232 0.51 15.03 39.48
CA GLU A 232 1.24 14.06 40.29
C GLU A 232 1.32 12.68 39.61
N ALA A 233 0.20 12.20 39.06
CA ALA A 233 0.13 10.86 38.47
C ALA A 233 0.75 10.78 37.05
N TYR A 234 0.42 11.76 36.19
CA TYR A 234 0.80 11.76 34.77
C TYR A 234 1.73 12.91 34.37
N GLY A 235 1.89 13.95 35.20
CA GLY A 235 2.66 15.15 34.88
C GLY A 235 1.81 16.29 34.29
N ASN A 236 2.33 17.51 34.34
CA ASN A 236 1.66 18.68 33.78
C ASN A 236 1.37 18.51 32.29
N GLU A 237 0.16 18.85 31.87
CA GLU A 237 -0.15 19.06 30.46
C GLU A 237 0.21 20.49 30.06
N ILE A 238 1.28 20.63 29.28
CA ILE A 238 1.40 21.77 28.36
C ILE A 238 0.21 21.66 27.40
N GLY A 239 -0.59 22.72 27.28
CA GLY A 239 -1.92 22.68 26.68
C GLY A 239 -1.97 22.15 25.24
N LEU A 240 -2.20 20.85 25.09
CA LEU A 240 -2.41 20.20 23.80
C LEU A 240 -3.90 20.17 23.48
N ASN A 241 -4.36 21.18 22.74
CA ASN A 241 -5.68 21.16 22.12
C ASN A 241 -5.90 19.85 21.34
N SER A 242 -7.13 19.33 21.40
CA SER A 242 -7.52 17.93 21.07
C SER A 242 -7.40 17.51 19.59
N LYS A 243 -6.65 18.27 18.78
CA LYS A 243 -6.29 17.94 17.38
C LYS A 243 -4.83 17.49 17.20
N ASN A 244 -3.96 17.61 18.22
CA ASN A 244 -2.50 17.47 18.08
C ASN A 244 -1.88 16.11 18.49
N ILE A 245 -2.70 15.08 18.72
CA ILE A 245 -2.23 13.73 19.13
C ILE A 245 -1.28 13.08 18.10
N THR A 246 -1.29 13.56 16.85
CA THR A 246 -0.42 13.10 15.75
C THR A 246 0.96 13.77 15.69
N GLN A 247 1.28 14.77 16.52
CA GLN A 247 2.41 15.69 16.27
C GLN A 247 3.44 15.82 17.40
N SER A 248 3.16 15.35 18.62
CA SER A 248 4.05 15.50 19.79
C SER A 248 5.33 14.63 19.79
N CYS A 249 5.58 13.83 18.76
CA CYS A 249 6.56 12.73 18.81
C CYS A 249 8.02 13.14 18.45
N ILE A 250 8.32 14.43 18.22
CA ILE A 250 9.57 14.87 17.55
C ILE A 250 10.44 15.86 18.36
N SER A 251 9.91 16.62 19.33
CA SER A 251 10.56 17.84 19.84
C SER A 251 11.54 17.70 21.03
N THR A 252 11.75 16.51 21.60
CA THR A 252 12.68 16.32 22.74
C THR A 252 13.89 15.44 22.41
N LEU A 253 14.82 15.99 21.61
CA LEU A 253 16.21 15.50 21.54
C LEU A 253 17.17 16.58 21.02
N LEU A 254 17.63 17.50 21.90
CA LEU A 254 18.89 18.26 21.80
C LEU A 254 19.08 19.21 23.01
N GLN A 255 19.55 18.66 24.15
CA GLN A 255 20.19 19.33 25.30
C GLN A 255 20.29 18.29 26.45
N GLY A 256 21.42 18.06 27.12
CA GLY A 256 22.82 18.33 26.75
C GLY A 256 23.60 17.00 26.63
N THR A 257 24.88 16.92 26.99
CA THR A 257 25.72 17.89 27.70
C THR A 257 27.18 17.78 27.24
N GLU A 258 27.80 18.93 26.98
CA GLU A 258 29.24 19.08 27.18
C GLU A 258 29.57 18.86 28.67
N ASN A 259 30.75 18.33 28.98
CA ASN A 259 31.38 18.59 30.26
C ASN A 259 32.91 18.50 30.13
N SER A 260 33.51 19.67 30.02
CA SER A 260 34.72 20.08 30.75
C SER A 260 35.77 19.00 31.06
N SER A 261 36.90 19.08 30.35
CA SER A 261 38.20 18.95 31.02
C SER A 261 39.08 20.14 30.62
N TYR A 262 39.42 20.97 31.62
CA TYR A 262 40.33 22.10 31.46
C TYR A 262 41.72 21.67 31.94
N LYS A 263 42.76 21.87 31.13
CA LYS A 263 44.14 22.07 31.60
C LYS A 263 44.93 22.90 30.59
N GLN A 264 45.97 23.55 31.08
CA GLN A 264 46.58 24.75 30.47
C GLN A 264 47.79 24.43 29.58
N SER A 265 48.34 25.49 28.97
CA SER A 265 49.55 25.55 28.12
C SER A 265 49.43 24.90 26.73
N GLY A 266 50.09 25.42 25.69
CA GLY A 266 50.84 26.68 25.59
C GLY A 266 51.74 26.72 24.36
N HIS A 267 51.96 27.91 23.77
CA HIS A 267 52.83 28.15 22.60
C HIS A 267 52.39 27.47 21.28
N SER A 268 52.94 27.75 20.09
CA SER A 268 53.36 29.00 19.41
C SER A 268 53.67 28.68 17.93
N ARG A 269 53.69 29.70 17.04
CA ARG A 269 54.14 29.67 15.62
C ARG A 269 53.22 28.87 14.65
N SER A 270 52.95 29.21 13.37
CA SER A 270 53.42 30.19 12.36
C SER A 270 54.31 29.65 11.21
N SER A 271 53.69 29.34 10.07
CA SER A 271 54.25 29.35 8.69
C SER A 271 53.09 29.15 7.69
N SER A 272 52.83 29.87 6.58
CA SER A 272 53.60 30.73 5.66
C SER A 272 54.19 30.01 4.43
N LYS A 273 53.66 30.36 3.23
CA LYS A 273 54.20 30.11 1.86
C LYS A 273 54.23 28.62 1.43
N GLU A 274 54.39 28.23 0.17
CA GLU A 274 54.53 28.91 -1.15
C GLU A 274 53.65 28.13 -2.17
N ASN A 275 52.98 28.61 -3.22
CA ASN A 275 53.26 29.61 -4.27
C ASN A 275 54.21 29.11 -5.40
N SER A 276 53.65 28.56 -6.49
CA SER A 276 54.33 28.41 -7.79
C SER A 276 53.36 28.71 -8.95
N LYS A 277 53.72 29.68 -9.82
CA LYS A 277 52.94 30.10 -11.00
C LYS A 277 53.83 30.13 -12.23
N SER A 278 53.40 29.52 -13.35
CA SER A 278 53.76 29.92 -14.73
C SER A 278 53.06 29.00 -15.76
N GLY A 279 52.57 29.46 -16.92
CA GLY A 279 52.42 30.85 -17.38
C GLY A 279 52.50 31.00 -18.92
N GLY A 280 51.50 31.64 -19.54
CA GLY A 280 51.45 32.02 -20.97
C GLY A 280 50.00 32.16 -21.45
N LYS A 281 49.47 33.32 -21.90
CA LYS A 281 49.80 34.22 -23.03
C LYS A 281 49.16 33.75 -24.36
N GLN A 282 48.51 34.59 -25.20
CA GLN A 282 48.21 36.05 -25.09
C GLN A 282 46.94 36.45 -25.90
N ARG A 283 46.57 37.75 -25.83
CA ARG A 283 45.39 38.44 -26.41
C ARG A 283 45.37 38.53 -27.95
N CYS A 284 44.18 38.79 -28.52
CA CYS A 284 43.80 40.04 -29.24
C CYS A 284 42.28 40.01 -29.55
N CYS A 285 41.45 40.98 -29.12
CA CYS A 285 41.24 42.36 -29.64
C CYS A 285 40.28 42.39 -30.85
N ASN A 286 39.22 43.22 -30.95
CA ASN A 286 38.67 44.35 -30.14
C ASN A 286 37.11 44.18 -29.96
N THR A 287 36.16 45.13 -29.84
CA THR A 287 36.03 46.61 -30.08
C THR A 287 34.91 47.27 -29.22
N ASP A 288 34.98 48.61 -29.20
CA ASP A 288 34.12 49.67 -28.61
C ASP A 288 32.71 49.82 -29.23
N THR A 289 31.72 50.58 -28.72
CA THR A 289 31.55 51.53 -27.56
C THR A 289 30.05 51.45 -27.08
N TYR A 290 29.34 52.32 -26.32
CA TYR A 290 29.50 53.67 -25.72
C TYR A 290 28.65 53.81 -24.42
N ASN A 291 28.18 55.01 -24.03
CA ASN A 291 27.49 55.31 -22.74
C ASN A 291 26.43 56.43 -22.86
N LYS A 292 25.31 56.35 -22.10
CA LYS A 292 24.85 57.34 -21.06
C LYS A 292 23.37 57.20 -20.62
N GLU A 293 23.05 57.69 -19.41
CA GLU A 293 21.68 57.95 -18.89
C GLU A 293 21.00 59.15 -19.60
N PRO A 294 19.68 59.41 -19.39
CA PRO A 294 19.30 60.41 -18.36
C PRO A 294 18.00 60.09 -17.57
N LYS A 295 17.46 61.08 -16.84
CA LYS A 295 16.42 60.94 -15.78
C LYS A 295 15.28 61.99 -15.90
N ARG A 296 14.14 61.68 -15.26
CA ARG A 296 13.13 62.56 -14.60
C ARG A 296 12.05 63.31 -15.40
N ALA A 297 10.97 63.58 -14.63
CA ALA A 297 9.87 64.54 -14.78
C ALA A 297 8.78 64.27 -15.85
N ARG A 298 7.61 64.94 -15.80
CA ARG A 298 6.55 65.06 -14.75
C ARG A 298 5.42 65.94 -15.34
N LEU A 299 4.15 65.61 -15.08
CA LEU A 299 2.95 66.43 -15.41
C LEU A 299 2.70 66.60 -16.94
N ASP A 300 1.51 66.96 -17.43
CA ASP A 300 0.36 67.58 -16.76
C ASP A 300 -1.04 67.02 -17.15
N ILE A 301 -2.10 67.63 -16.62
CA ILE A 301 -3.52 67.21 -16.60
C ILE A 301 -4.36 67.85 -17.74
N ASN A 302 -5.43 67.18 -18.21
CA ASN A 302 -6.72 67.85 -18.48
C ASN A 302 -7.93 66.89 -18.69
N THR A 303 -9.13 67.45 -18.51
CA THR A 303 -10.45 66.76 -18.43
C THR A 303 -11.51 67.55 -19.18
N ILE A 304 -12.53 66.89 -19.78
CA ILE A 304 -13.86 67.38 -20.25
C ILE A 304 -14.47 66.25 -21.11
N ASN A 305 -15.78 66.06 -21.33
CA ASN A 305 -17.03 66.13 -20.56
C ASN A 305 -18.19 66.04 -21.59
N ASN A 306 -19.03 65.01 -21.48
CA ASN A 306 -20.48 64.95 -21.75
C ASN A 306 -21.18 65.35 -23.09
N GLU A 307 -22.33 64.66 -23.30
CA GLU A 307 -23.57 65.06 -23.99
C GLU A 307 -23.53 65.31 -25.53
N ASP A 308 -24.56 65.00 -26.35
CA ASP A 308 -25.53 63.86 -26.38
C ASP A 308 -26.00 63.70 -27.88
N THR A 309 -27.16 63.23 -28.38
CA THR A 309 -28.50 62.85 -27.88
C THR A 309 -29.22 61.90 -28.89
N GLU A 310 -30.50 61.57 -28.63
CA GLU A 310 -31.60 61.15 -29.54
C GLU A 310 -32.00 59.66 -29.69
N PHE A 311 -33.32 59.44 -29.53
CA PHE A 311 -34.14 58.25 -29.80
C PHE A 311 -35.56 58.75 -30.17
N PRO A 312 -36.38 57.97 -30.92
CA PRO A 312 -37.66 57.58 -30.29
C PRO A 312 -38.22 56.19 -30.71
N SER A 313 -38.92 55.54 -29.75
CA SER A 313 -40.16 54.71 -29.86
C SER A 313 -40.43 53.81 -31.09
N ASN A 314 -40.99 52.58 -30.99
CA ASN A 314 -41.99 52.09 -30.02
C ASN A 314 -42.12 50.55 -29.95
N VAL A 315 -42.35 50.03 -28.73
CA VAL A 315 -43.26 48.93 -28.31
C VAL A 315 -43.54 47.73 -29.27
N GLN A 316 -43.03 46.53 -28.90
CA GLN A 316 -43.85 45.45 -28.30
C GLN A 316 -42.96 44.41 -27.58
N ASP A 317 -43.57 43.56 -26.75
CA ASP A 317 -42.92 42.72 -25.74
C ASP A 317 -43.24 41.23 -25.96
N GLU A 318 -42.24 40.34 -25.90
CA GLU A 318 -42.39 39.10 -25.12
C GLU A 318 -41.05 38.43 -24.75
N SER A 319 -41.06 37.70 -23.63
CA SER A 319 -39.87 37.08 -23.03
C SER A 319 -39.67 35.62 -23.41
N LYS A 320 -38.40 35.16 -23.37
CA LYS A 320 -37.94 33.99 -22.57
C LYS A 320 -36.43 33.70 -22.73
N GLN A 321 -35.72 33.64 -21.60
CA GLN A 321 -34.44 32.94 -21.49
C GLN A 321 -34.71 31.42 -21.31
N SER A 322 -33.87 30.53 -21.88
CA SER A 322 -33.50 29.28 -21.19
C SER A 322 -32.27 28.55 -21.76
N ASN A 323 -31.44 28.06 -20.84
CA ASN A 323 -30.70 26.79 -20.84
C ASN A 323 -30.37 26.06 -22.16
N SER A 324 -29.07 25.85 -22.42
CA SER A 324 -28.58 24.71 -23.22
C SER A 324 -27.80 23.69 -22.38
N HIS A 325 -28.48 22.64 -21.92
CA HIS A 325 -27.80 21.45 -21.40
C HIS A 325 -27.24 20.62 -22.56
N ARG A 326 -25.96 20.21 -22.50
CA ARG A 326 -25.47 19.07 -23.33
C ARG A 326 -25.55 17.76 -22.55
N LYS A 327 -26.69 17.09 -22.71
CA LYS A 327 -26.96 15.72 -22.23
C LYS A 327 -25.98 14.73 -22.89
N ARG A 328 -25.62 13.66 -22.17
CA ARG A 328 -25.05 12.44 -22.75
C ARG A 328 -26.18 11.48 -23.15
N ARG A 329 -26.14 10.94 -24.36
CA ARG A 329 -26.64 9.58 -24.71
C ARG A 329 -25.94 9.11 -25.99
N CYS A 330 -26.01 7.80 -26.25
CA CYS A 330 -25.36 7.15 -27.39
C CYS A 330 -26.43 6.51 -28.27
N SER A 331 -26.21 6.51 -29.59
CA SER A 331 -26.79 5.52 -30.51
C SER A 331 -25.94 5.40 -31.77
N ILE A 332 -26.07 4.24 -32.40
CA ILE A 332 -25.31 3.67 -33.52
C ILE A 332 -25.87 4.24 -34.85
N GLU A 333 -25.04 4.37 -35.90
CA GLU A 333 -25.22 3.74 -37.24
C GLU A 333 -24.16 4.24 -38.24
N ASP A 334 -23.98 3.48 -39.33
CA ASP A 334 -22.87 3.59 -40.30
C ASP A 334 -23.22 4.45 -41.52
N GLU A 335 -22.22 5.03 -42.21
CA GLU A 335 -22.06 4.97 -43.68
C GLU A 335 -20.75 5.64 -44.17
N ASP A 336 -20.38 5.37 -45.42
CA ASP A 336 -19.11 5.77 -46.06
C ASP A 336 -19.10 7.23 -46.59
N ASN A 337 -17.92 7.88 -46.63
CA ASN A 337 -17.18 8.13 -47.90
C ASN A 337 -15.97 9.10 -47.80
N ASN A 338 -14.86 8.67 -48.43
CA ASN A 338 -13.89 9.40 -49.27
C ASN A 338 -13.25 10.78 -48.91
N ALA A 339 -11.91 10.78 -49.08
CA ALA A 339 -11.08 11.85 -49.68
C ALA A 339 -10.84 13.17 -48.90
N GLU A 340 -9.73 13.91 -49.07
CA GLU A 340 -8.46 13.69 -49.79
C GLU A 340 -7.33 14.56 -49.17
N ARG A 341 -6.05 14.25 -49.50
CA ARG A 341 -4.88 15.19 -49.57
C ARG A 341 -4.33 15.83 -48.27
N VAL A 342 -3.08 16.35 -48.19
CA VAL A 342 -1.73 16.11 -48.78
C VAL A 342 -0.72 17.10 -48.08
N LYS A 343 0.62 17.23 -48.20
CA LYS A 343 1.74 16.79 -49.07
C LYS A 343 3.06 16.80 -48.26
N ARG A 344 3.98 15.85 -48.54
CA ARG A 344 5.46 15.94 -48.31
C ARG A 344 5.95 15.89 -46.84
N MET A 345 7.23 15.60 -46.55
CA MET A 345 8.43 15.62 -47.42
C MET A 345 9.45 14.50 -47.11
N HIS A 346 10.08 13.93 -48.14
CA HIS A 346 11.25 13.05 -48.03
C HIS A 346 12.56 13.85 -48.18
N ILE A 347 13.62 13.37 -47.53
CA ILE A 347 15.02 13.52 -47.97
C ILE A 347 15.62 12.11 -48.08
N ASN A 348 16.58 11.92 -48.98
CA ASN A 348 17.08 10.63 -49.48
C ASN A 348 18.60 10.74 -49.70
N VAL A 349 19.36 9.63 -49.61
CA VAL A 349 20.57 9.33 -50.42
C VAL A 349 21.23 7.99 -50.03
N LYS A 350 21.83 7.36 -51.05
CA LYS A 350 22.61 6.09 -51.12
C LYS A 350 23.90 6.14 -50.25
N GLY A 351 24.61 5.07 -49.90
CA GLY A 351 24.52 3.64 -50.25
C GLY A 351 25.85 3.11 -50.84
N ALA A 352 26.49 2.09 -50.24
CA ALA A 352 27.75 1.47 -50.69
C ALA A 352 27.96 0.03 -50.16
N SER A 353 29.01 -0.65 -50.64
CA SER A 353 29.23 -2.12 -50.69
C SER A 353 29.96 -2.80 -49.52
N ASN A 354 30.10 -4.13 -49.61
CA ASN A 354 30.96 -5.01 -48.79
C ASN A 354 32.44 -4.57 -48.74
N GLU A 355 33.18 -4.98 -47.69
CA GLU A 355 34.38 -5.83 -47.84
C GLU A 355 34.85 -6.49 -46.52
N TYR A 356 35.86 -7.39 -46.60
CA TYR A 356 36.50 -8.14 -45.50
C TYR A 356 37.91 -7.59 -45.24
N LEU A 357 38.36 -7.51 -43.97
CA LEU A 357 39.68 -8.00 -43.48
C LEU A 357 39.88 -7.78 -41.95
N GLU A 358 41.07 -8.05 -41.42
CA GLU A 358 41.35 -8.38 -40.00
C GLU A 358 42.19 -7.34 -39.21
N PHE A 359 42.71 -7.74 -38.04
CA PHE A 359 43.62 -7.05 -37.10
C PHE A 359 43.02 -5.95 -36.18
N SER A 360 43.59 -5.65 -35.00
CA SER A 360 44.13 -6.54 -33.94
C SER A 360 44.35 -5.79 -32.60
N ASN A 361 43.88 -6.37 -31.49
CA ASN A 361 44.28 -6.17 -30.08
C ASN A 361 44.36 -4.75 -29.43
N HIS A 362 44.28 -4.76 -28.08
CA HIS A 362 44.56 -3.68 -27.11
C HIS A 362 43.78 -2.35 -27.23
N LEU A 363 42.75 -2.21 -26.38
CA LEU A 363 42.85 -1.36 -25.18
C LEU A 363 41.71 -1.66 -24.19
N GLN A 364 41.86 -1.22 -22.94
CA GLN A 364 40.84 -1.37 -21.90
C GLN A 364 39.76 -0.30 -22.07
N TYR A 365 38.48 -0.69 -22.00
CA TYR A 365 37.36 0.23 -21.84
C TYR A 365 36.40 -0.33 -20.79
N GLU A 366 36.30 0.36 -19.65
CA GLU A 366 35.21 0.16 -18.70
C GLU A 366 33.93 0.77 -19.30
N PHE A 367 32.90 -0.05 -19.47
CA PHE A 367 31.59 0.43 -19.92
C PHE A 367 30.70 0.73 -18.72
N SER A 368 30.30 2.00 -18.59
CA SER A 368 29.26 2.47 -17.67
C SER A 368 28.01 1.60 -17.78
N HIS A 369 27.52 1.09 -16.65
CA HIS A 369 26.42 0.12 -16.64
C HIS A 369 25.03 0.68 -17.03
N ASP A 370 24.90 2.00 -17.17
CA ASP A 370 23.59 2.66 -17.25
C ASP A 370 22.93 2.63 -18.65
N GLU A 371 23.70 2.61 -19.75
CA GLU A 371 23.13 2.71 -21.11
C GLU A 371 22.39 1.45 -21.60
N LEU A 372 22.60 0.30 -20.96
CA LEU A 372 21.98 -0.98 -21.35
C LEU A 372 20.60 -1.23 -20.69
N ASP A 373 20.26 -0.54 -19.61
CA ASP A 373 19.02 -0.78 -18.85
C ASP A 373 17.79 -0.02 -19.42
N ASP A 374 17.98 1.00 -20.27
CA ASP A 374 16.89 1.85 -20.78
C ASP A 374 16.19 1.28 -22.04
N ALA A 375 16.90 0.53 -22.90
CA ALA A 375 16.39 0.09 -24.20
C ALA A 375 15.34 -1.05 -24.17
N TYR A 376 15.25 -1.82 -23.09
CA TYR A 376 14.50 -3.10 -23.05
C TYR A 376 13.29 -3.13 -22.09
N GLN A 377 12.85 -1.99 -21.56
CA GLN A 377 11.90 -1.94 -20.43
C GLN A 377 10.44 -2.35 -20.75
N THR A 378 10.07 -2.52 -22.03
CA THR A 378 8.66 -2.63 -22.49
C THR A 378 8.08 -4.04 -22.63
N ASN A 379 8.82 -5.11 -22.33
CA ASN A 379 8.29 -6.49 -22.32
C ASN A 379 8.81 -7.31 -21.12
N ARG A 380 8.28 -7.04 -19.91
CA ARG A 380 8.50 -7.88 -18.72
C ARG A 380 7.33 -8.87 -18.54
N CYS A 381 7.40 -10.02 -19.20
CA CYS A 381 6.53 -11.17 -18.90
C CYS A 381 7.29 -12.18 -18.05
N ILE A 382 6.97 -12.24 -16.75
CA ILE A 382 7.40 -13.36 -15.91
C ILE A 382 6.50 -14.57 -16.20
N PRO A 383 7.03 -15.81 -16.27
CA PRO A 383 6.19 -16.98 -16.43
C PRO A 383 5.32 -17.26 -15.20
N HIS A 384 4.11 -16.68 -15.14
CA HIS A 384 3.15 -16.93 -14.04
C HIS A 384 2.84 -18.43 -13.85
N GLN A 385 2.96 -19.27 -14.89
CA GLN A 385 2.88 -20.73 -14.76
C GLN A 385 4.02 -21.31 -13.93
N LEU A 386 5.27 -20.84 -14.09
CA LEU A 386 6.42 -21.26 -13.28
C LEU A 386 6.24 -20.82 -11.83
N ILE A 387 5.91 -19.55 -11.57
CA ILE A 387 5.68 -19.05 -10.20
C ILE A 387 4.56 -19.84 -9.51
N ARG A 388 3.43 -20.04 -10.20
CA ARG A 388 2.31 -20.82 -9.67
C ARG A 388 2.69 -22.27 -9.37
N PHE A 389 3.49 -22.89 -10.24
CA PHE A 389 3.93 -24.27 -10.06
C PHE A 389 4.97 -24.42 -8.94
N MET A 390 5.93 -23.50 -8.86
CA MET A 390 6.89 -23.42 -7.75
C MET A 390 6.21 -23.20 -6.39
N TYR A 391 5.23 -22.29 -6.33
CA TYR A 391 4.42 -22.07 -5.14
C TYR A 391 3.55 -23.30 -4.78
N GLN A 392 3.11 -24.08 -5.77
CA GLN A 392 2.51 -25.40 -5.52
C GLN A 392 3.51 -26.38 -4.90
N ILE A 393 4.74 -26.49 -5.44
CA ILE A 393 5.75 -27.41 -4.91
C ILE A 393 6.06 -27.08 -3.45
N ASP A 394 6.33 -25.83 -3.11
CA ASP A 394 6.73 -25.46 -1.75
C ASP A 394 5.61 -25.73 -0.72
N LEU A 395 4.34 -25.51 -1.08
CA LEU A 395 3.21 -25.90 -0.22
C LEU A 395 3.04 -27.43 -0.15
N SER A 396 3.27 -28.16 -1.24
CA SER A 396 3.27 -29.63 -1.24
C SER A 396 4.39 -30.19 -0.35
N VAL A 397 5.59 -29.61 -0.36
CA VAL A 397 6.70 -29.99 0.53
C VAL A 397 6.32 -29.73 2.00
N LEU A 398 5.72 -28.56 2.30
CA LEU A 398 5.22 -28.27 3.65
C LEU A 398 4.17 -29.29 4.10
N CYS A 399 3.24 -29.69 3.22
CA CYS A 399 2.28 -30.74 3.51
C CYS A 399 2.92 -32.12 3.73
N SER A 400 3.92 -32.54 2.96
CA SER A 400 4.61 -33.82 3.17
C SER A 400 5.46 -33.84 4.45
N LEU A 401 6.10 -32.71 4.79
CA LEU A 401 6.79 -32.56 6.07
C LEU A 401 5.81 -32.74 7.24
N ARG A 402 4.63 -32.14 7.12
CA ARG A 402 3.56 -32.21 8.13
C ARG A 402 2.83 -33.55 8.18
N GLU A 403 2.76 -34.28 7.07
CA GLU A 403 2.32 -35.69 7.04
C GLU A 403 3.24 -36.57 7.89
N SER A 404 4.55 -36.36 7.80
CA SER A 404 5.53 -37.03 8.67
C SER A 404 5.38 -36.60 10.14
N LEU A 405 5.32 -35.29 10.42
CA LEU A 405 5.23 -34.74 11.78
C LEU A 405 3.94 -35.06 12.53
N TYR A 406 2.82 -35.25 11.83
CA TYR A 406 1.51 -35.51 12.42
C TYR A 406 1.00 -36.94 12.18
N LYS A 407 1.87 -37.86 11.76
CA LYS A 407 1.55 -39.26 11.48
C LYS A 407 0.81 -39.96 12.63
N ASP A 408 1.27 -39.75 13.87
CA ASP A 408 0.66 -40.34 15.07
C ASP A 408 -0.70 -39.71 15.42
N LYS A 409 -0.90 -38.44 15.04
CA LYS A 409 -2.16 -37.69 15.24
C LYS A 409 -3.21 -38.05 14.18
N TYR A 410 -2.77 -38.44 12.98
CA TYR A 410 -3.65 -38.87 11.88
C TYR A 410 -3.17 -40.19 11.23
N PRO A 411 -3.26 -41.36 11.91
CA PRO A 411 -2.71 -42.62 11.40
C PRO A 411 -3.37 -43.16 10.12
N SER A 412 -4.55 -42.64 9.76
CA SER A 412 -5.29 -42.96 8.52
C SER A 412 -5.31 -41.81 7.51
N LEU A 413 -4.34 -40.89 7.61
CA LEU A 413 -4.11 -39.86 6.61
C LEU A 413 -3.48 -40.45 5.34
N SER A 414 -3.88 -39.95 4.17
CA SER A 414 -3.06 -40.02 2.97
C SER A 414 -3.03 -38.69 2.22
N LEU A 415 -1.84 -38.31 1.78
CA LEU A 415 -1.57 -37.12 0.98
C LEU A 415 -1.33 -37.48 -0.49
N ALA A 416 -1.97 -36.77 -1.41
CA ALA A 416 -1.79 -36.94 -2.85
C ALA A 416 -1.59 -35.59 -3.57
N PHE A 417 -0.75 -35.59 -4.60
CA PHE A 417 -0.36 -34.38 -5.34
C PHE A 417 -0.65 -34.51 -6.83
N GLY A 418 -1.43 -33.58 -7.39
CA GLY A 418 -1.91 -33.68 -8.78
C GLY A 418 -3.12 -34.61 -8.98
N ASP A 419 -3.66 -35.15 -7.89
CA ASP A 419 -4.83 -36.05 -7.85
C ASP A 419 -6.02 -35.45 -8.59
N SER A 420 -6.62 -36.23 -9.48
CA SER A 420 -7.60 -35.74 -10.45
C SER A 420 -9.05 -36.14 -10.14
N GLU A 421 -9.36 -36.45 -8.88
CA GLU A 421 -10.72 -36.68 -8.40
C GLU A 421 -11.67 -35.53 -8.77
N VAL A 422 -11.35 -34.30 -8.36
CA VAL A 422 -12.10 -33.08 -8.70
C VAL A 422 -11.24 -32.19 -9.60
N ASP A 423 -11.58 -32.08 -10.89
CA ASP A 423 -10.71 -31.53 -11.97
C ASP A 423 -10.02 -30.20 -11.64
N LYS A 424 -10.70 -29.31 -10.92
CA LYS A 424 -10.14 -27.99 -10.54
C LYS A 424 -9.47 -27.95 -9.17
N PHE A 425 -9.79 -28.84 -8.24
CA PHE A 425 -9.23 -28.82 -6.87
C PHE A 425 -8.06 -29.79 -6.65
N GLY A 426 -7.64 -30.50 -7.70
CA GLY A 426 -6.55 -31.48 -7.69
C GLY A 426 -5.10 -30.95 -7.59
N ASN A 427 -4.80 -29.93 -6.79
CA ASN A 427 -3.38 -29.57 -6.54
C ASN A 427 -2.80 -30.34 -5.36
N ILE A 428 -3.54 -30.43 -4.24
CA ILE A 428 -3.25 -31.32 -3.10
C ILE A 428 -4.57 -31.94 -2.61
N THR A 429 -4.62 -33.26 -2.43
CA THR A 429 -5.71 -33.95 -1.72
C THR A 429 -5.19 -34.49 -0.39
N LEU A 430 -5.90 -34.21 0.70
CA LEU A 430 -5.73 -34.84 2.02
C LEU A 430 -6.93 -35.76 2.27
N ARG A 431 -6.73 -37.03 2.59
CA ARG A 431 -7.82 -37.99 2.90
C ARG A 431 -7.66 -38.52 4.32
N TYR A 432 -8.72 -38.50 5.13
CA TYR A 432 -8.67 -38.99 6.51
C TYR A 432 -10.05 -39.48 6.95
N LYS A 433 -10.14 -40.62 7.67
CA LYS A 433 -11.41 -41.13 8.25
C LYS A 433 -12.63 -41.09 7.28
N LYS A 434 -12.44 -41.56 6.04
CA LYS A 434 -13.38 -41.50 4.89
C LYS A 434 -13.67 -40.12 4.29
N LYS A 435 -13.24 -39.01 4.90
CA LYS A 435 -13.38 -37.64 4.37
C LYS A 435 -12.19 -37.25 3.47
N SER A 436 -12.41 -36.30 2.56
CA SER A 436 -11.34 -35.66 1.77
C SER A 436 -11.39 -34.13 1.81
N LEU A 437 -10.22 -33.50 1.78
CA LEU A 437 -10.03 -32.07 1.56
C LEU A 437 -9.25 -31.88 0.26
N HIS A 438 -9.78 -31.11 -0.68
CA HIS A 438 -9.13 -30.85 -1.97
C HIS A 438 -8.70 -29.38 -2.06
N VAL A 439 -7.38 -29.16 -2.10
CA VAL A 439 -6.77 -27.83 -2.11
C VAL A 439 -6.44 -27.41 -3.53
N LYS A 440 -7.05 -26.31 -3.96
CA LYS A 440 -6.72 -25.57 -5.17
C LYS A 440 -5.75 -24.43 -4.88
N ILE A 441 -4.54 -24.55 -5.39
CA ILE A 441 -3.50 -23.53 -5.26
C ILE A 441 -3.64 -22.51 -6.40
N GLU A 442 -3.93 -21.25 -6.06
CA GLU A 442 -3.99 -20.09 -6.96
C GLU A 442 -2.98 -19.04 -6.49
N SER A 443 -1.72 -19.10 -6.96
CA SER A 443 -0.75 -18.03 -6.71
C SER A 443 -1.12 -16.77 -7.48
N VAL A 444 -1.06 -15.62 -6.82
CA VAL A 444 -1.17 -14.29 -7.41
C VAL A 444 0.01 -13.45 -6.94
N ASP A 445 0.76 -12.93 -7.91
CA ASP A 445 1.91 -12.06 -7.69
C ASP A 445 1.51 -10.75 -6.99
N LYS A 446 1.71 -10.65 -5.66
CA LYS A 446 1.31 -9.50 -4.80
C LYS A 446 1.91 -8.14 -5.18
N TYR A 447 2.82 -8.11 -6.15
CA TYR A 447 3.58 -6.93 -6.57
C TYR A 447 2.73 -5.87 -7.30
N TYR A 448 1.51 -6.22 -7.73
CA TYR A 448 0.52 -5.27 -8.27
C TYR A 448 -0.54 -4.93 -7.21
N THR A 449 -0.82 -3.65 -6.99
CA THR A 449 -1.79 -3.21 -5.97
C THR A 449 -3.26 -3.49 -6.30
N ASP A 450 -3.56 -3.90 -7.54
CA ASP A 450 -4.90 -4.28 -8.02
C ASP A 450 -5.11 -5.83 -8.05
N ASN A 451 -4.30 -6.60 -7.29
CA ASN A 451 -4.33 -8.06 -7.30
C ASN A 451 -5.23 -8.75 -6.25
N ASP A 452 -5.97 -7.98 -5.45
CA ASP A 452 -6.99 -8.55 -4.56
C ASP A 452 -8.14 -9.18 -5.35
N ILE A 453 -8.75 -10.20 -4.75
CA ILE A 453 -9.86 -10.96 -5.33
C ILE A 453 -11.13 -10.12 -5.17
N SER A 454 -11.35 -9.26 -6.18
CA SER A 454 -12.54 -8.42 -6.31
C SER A 454 -13.70 -9.14 -6.98
N TYR A 455 -14.90 -8.57 -6.83
CA TYR A 455 -16.15 -9.09 -7.41
C TYR A 455 -16.01 -9.48 -8.90
N ALA A 456 -15.32 -8.65 -9.70
CA ALA A 456 -15.12 -8.86 -11.13
C ALA A 456 -14.10 -9.95 -11.50
N ARG A 457 -13.35 -10.52 -10.52
CA ARG A 457 -12.55 -11.74 -10.72
C ARG A 457 -13.37 -13.00 -10.44
N LEU A 458 -14.29 -12.94 -9.46
CA LEU A 458 -15.15 -14.06 -9.07
C LEU A 458 -16.31 -14.29 -10.07
N PHE A 459 -16.98 -13.23 -10.53
CA PHE A 459 -18.29 -13.33 -11.18
C PHE A 459 -18.43 -12.71 -12.58
N ASN A 460 -17.52 -11.83 -13.04
CA ASN A 460 -17.66 -11.21 -14.37
C ASN A 460 -17.02 -12.07 -15.49
N LYS A 461 -17.82 -12.41 -16.50
CA LYS A 461 -17.51 -13.31 -17.63
C LYS A 461 -16.60 -12.71 -18.73
N GLU A 462 -15.91 -11.61 -18.45
CA GLU A 462 -15.24 -10.77 -19.47
C GLU A 462 -13.84 -11.25 -19.88
N LYS A 463 -13.77 -11.87 -21.07
CA LYS A 463 -12.57 -12.32 -21.77
C LYS A 463 -11.82 -13.47 -21.08
N GLU A 464 -11.24 -14.33 -21.91
CA GLU A 464 -10.77 -15.66 -21.55
C GLU A 464 -9.57 -15.65 -20.59
N LYS A 465 -9.36 -16.78 -19.89
CA LYS A 465 -8.19 -17.06 -19.03
C LYS A 465 -8.00 -16.17 -17.78
N ARG A 466 -9.07 -15.73 -17.09
CA ARG A 466 -8.97 -15.20 -15.71
C ARG A 466 -8.93 -16.34 -14.67
N SER A 467 -8.10 -16.20 -13.63
CA SER A 467 -8.17 -17.01 -12.40
C SER A 467 -9.35 -16.58 -11.51
N PHE A 468 -9.77 -17.45 -10.59
CA PHE A 468 -10.87 -17.25 -9.62
C PHE A 468 -12.31 -17.17 -10.16
N PHE A 469 -12.57 -17.35 -11.46
CA PHE A 469 -13.97 -17.37 -11.95
C PHE A 469 -14.76 -18.55 -11.37
N MET A 470 -15.78 -18.25 -10.56
CA MET A 470 -16.48 -19.19 -9.67
C MET A 470 -17.08 -20.40 -10.39
N ASN A 471 -17.77 -20.17 -11.51
CA ASN A 471 -18.58 -21.21 -12.14
C ASN A 471 -17.70 -22.33 -12.75
N ASN A 472 -16.42 -22.05 -13.07
CA ASN A 472 -15.45 -23.07 -13.48
C ASN A 472 -15.19 -24.12 -12.39
N TYR A 473 -15.14 -23.69 -11.12
CA TYR A 473 -14.96 -24.59 -9.98
C TYR A 473 -16.24 -25.36 -9.68
N PHE A 474 -17.40 -24.69 -9.78
CA PHE A 474 -18.73 -25.30 -9.64
C PHE A 474 -18.97 -26.41 -10.67
N ASP A 475 -18.85 -26.13 -11.97
CA ASP A 475 -18.97 -27.13 -13.06
C ASP A 475 -18.12 -28.39 -12.80
N SER A 476 -16.96 -28.22 -12.18
CA SER A 476 -15.98 -29.28 -11.95
C SER A 476 -16.27 -30.10 -10.70
N PHE A 477 -16.95 -29.52 -9.71
CA PHE A 477 -17.54 -30.24 -8.58
C PHE A 477 -18.77 -31.03 -9.03
N VAL A 478 -19.66 -30.43 -9.82
CA VAL A 478 -20.84 -31.10 -10.40
C VAL A 478 -20.42 -32.33 -11.24
N LYS A 479 -19.36 -32.19 -12.06
CA LYS A 479 -18.77 -33.32 -12.81
C LYS A 479 -18.20 -34.43 -11.94
N HIS A 480 -17.75 -34.14 -10.72
CA HIS A 480 -17.31 -35.18 -9.80
C HIS A 480 -18.52 -35.99 -9.30
N LEU A 481 -19.54 -35.32 -8.77
CA LEU A 481 -20.74 -35.97 -8.21
C LEU A 481 -21.50 -36.81 -9.25
N LEU A 482 -21.65 -36.31 -10.49
CA LEU A 482 -22.46 -36.99 -11.52
C LEU A 482 -21.75 -38.15 -12.23
N PHE A 483 -20.43 -38.34 -12.06
CA PHE A 483 -19.66 -39.31 -12.86
C PHE A 483 -18.63 -40.14 -12.06
N LYS A 484 -18.55 -40.01 -10.72
CA LYS A 484 -17.53 -40.72 -9.90
C LYS A 484 -17.99 -41.27 -8.54
N SER A 485 -19.26 -41.13 -8.15
CA SER A 485 -19.72 -41.54 -6.82
C SER A 485 -21.04 -42.29 -6.85
N ASP A 486 -21.01 -43.59 -6.51
CA ASP A 486 -22.18 -44.49 -6.46
C ASP A 486 -23.07 -44.25 -5.22
N SER A 487 -22.87 -43.17 -4.48
CA SER A 487 -23.83 -42.71 -3.47
C SER A 487 -23.73 -41.20 -3.23
N LEU A 488 -24.84 -40.60 -2.80
CA LEU A 488 -24.91 -39.19 -2.37
C LEU A 488 -24.25 -38.95 -0.99
N SER A 489 -23.62 -39.96 -0.37
CA SER A 489 -22.78 -39.79 0.83
C SER A 489 -21.44 -39.12 0.47
N ASN A 490 -21.53 -37.80 0.30
CA ASN A 490 -20.55 -36.98 -0.39
C ASN A 490 -19.30 -36.70 0.49
N ASN A 491 -18.35 -37.64 0.45
CA ASN A 491 -17.10 -37.71 1.25
C ASN A 491 -16.20 -36.46 1.22
N ILE A 492 -16.37 -35.55 0.25
CA ILE A 492 -15.64 -34.27 0.23
C ILE A 492 -16.09 -33.44 1.44
N GLU A 493 -15.17 -33.05 2.31
CA GLU A 493 -15.44 -32.15 3.42
C GLU A 493 -15.23 -30.68 3.01
N TYR A 494 -14.06 -30.37 2.43
CA TYR A 494 -13.70 -29.00 2.04
C TYR A 494 -13.07 -28.90 0.65
N LEU A 495 -13.47 -27.86 -0.07
CA LEU A 495 -12.93 -27.40 -1.36
C LEU A 495 -12.20 -26.07 -1.11
N ILE A 496 -10.88 -26.09 -1.05
CA ILE A 496 -10.10 -24.98 -0.49
C ILE A 496 -9.40 -24.22 -1.60
N ILE A 497 -9.72 -22.95 -1.81
CA ILE A 497 -8.93 -22.05 -2.67
C ILE A 497 -7.83 -21.42 -1.82
N TYR A 498 -6.61 -21.94 -1.94
CA TYR A 498 -5.42 -21.48 -1.21
C TYR A 498 -4.64 -20.46 -2.04
N THR A 499 -4.55 -19.23 -1.54
CA THR A 499 -3.98 -18.10 -2.27
C THR A 499 -3.29 -17.10 -1.36
N ASN A 500 -2.19 -16.55 -1.86
CA ASN A 500 -1.48 -15.45 -1.22
C ASN A 500 -2.21 -14.10 -1.39
N SER A 501 -3.09 -13.89 -2.39
CA SER A 501 -3.87 -12.64 -2.52
C SER A 501 -4.88 -12.42 -1.39
N ALA A 502 -5.31 -11.18 -1.14
CA ALA A 502 -6.45 -10.89 -0.26
C ALA A 502 -7.79 -10.97 -1.02
N LEU A 503 -8.90 -10.94 -0.28
CA LEU A 503 -10.22 -10.59 -0.81
C LEU A 503 -10.45 -9.08 -0.64
N ASP A 504 -11.03 -8.43 -1.65
CA ASP A 504 -11.23 -6.98 -1.67
C ASP A 504 -12.44 -6.58 -0.80
N PHE A 505 -12.24 -6.54 0.53
CA PHE A 505 -13.31 -6.31 1.51
C PHE A 505 -13.45 -4.84 1.96
N THR A 506 -14.67 -4.45 2.34
CA THR A 506 -14.95 -3.33 3.25
C THR A 506 -14.60 -3.71 4.70
N GLU A 507 -14.73 -2.77 5.64
CA GLU A 507 -14.54 -3.10 7.07
C GLU A 507 -15.60 -4.07 7.62
N GLU A 508 -16.74 -4.23 6.92
CA GLU A 508 -17.85 -5.13 7.25
C GLU A 508 -17.72 -6.54 6.64
N MET A 509 -16.55 -6.89 6.07
CA MET A 509 -16.33 -8.13 5.31
C MET A 509 -17.25 -8.34 4.09
N LYS A 510 -17.77 -7.25 3.51
CA LYS A 510 -18.47 -7.28 2.21
C LYS A 510 -17.47 -7.01 1.09
N LEU A 511 -17.59 -7.68 -0.07
CA LEU A 511 -16.79 -7.32 -1.25
C LEU A 511 -17.04 -5.86 -1.66
N LYS A 512 -15.98 -5.12 -2.03
CA LYS A 512 -16.10 -3.73 -2.50
C LYS A 512 -16.73 -3.64 -3.89
N GLN A 513 -17.37 -2.50 -4.15
CA GLN A 513 -17.94 -2.17 -5.46
C GLN A 513 -16.84 -1.92 -6.50
N SER A 514 -16.58 -2.95 -7.32
CA SER A 514 -15.81 -2.83 -8.55
C SER A 514 -16.61 -2.09 -9.65
N ARG A 515 -16.00 -1.82 -10.82
CA ARG A 515 -16.66 -1.17 -11.98
C ARG A 515 -17.79 -2.01 -12.65
N SER A 516 -18.30 -3.05 -12.00
CA SER A 516 -19.36 -3.91 -12.54
C SER A 516 -20.74 -3.29 -12.36
N ARG A 517 -21.55 -3.28 -13.42
CA ARG A 517 -22.94 -2.74 -13.39
C ARG A 517 -23.92 -3.65 -12.63
N SER A 518 -23.59 -4.92 -12.45
CA SER A 518 -24.42 -5.94 -11.77
C SER A 518 -23.83 -6.38 -10.42
N PHE A 519 -23.10 -5.48 -9.77
CA PHE A 519 -22.45 -5.70 -8.47
C PHE A 519 -23.47 -6.01 -7.35
N TYR A 520 -23.11 -6.94 -6.47
CA TYR A 520 -23.80 -7.21 -5.21
C TYR A 520 -22.77 -7.32 -4.08
N PRO A 521 -22.99 -6.69 -2.91
CA PRO A 521 -22.00 -6.64 -1.81
C PRO A 521 -22.00 -7.94 -0.99
N PHE A 522 -21.64 -9.07 -1.60
CA PHE A 522 -21.57 -10.37 -0.93
C PHE A 522 -20.72 -10.29 0.36
N LYS A 523 -21.33 -10.66 1.49
CA LYS A 523 -20.64 -10.73 2.79
C LYS A 523 -19.93 -12.08 2.93
N PHE A 524 -18.75 -12.05 3.55
CA PHE A 524 -18.00 -13.22 3.99
C PHE A 524 -17.94 -13.26 5.51
N ASP A 525 -17.96 -14.46 6.06
CA ASP A 525 -17.70 -14.72 7.48
C ASP A 525 -16.36 -15.47 7.62
N SER A 526 -15.65 -15.23 8.73
CA SER A 526 -14.36 -15.86 9.01
C SER A 526 -14.56 -17.22 9.66
N MET A 527 -14.04 -18.27 9.04
CA MET A 527 -14.04 -19.64 9.58
C MET A 527 -13.10 -19.73 10.78
N ASN A 528 -13.60 -20.24 11.91
CA ASN A 528 -12.73 -20.58 13.03
C ASN A 528 -11.90 -21.83 12.69
N ILE A 529 -10.59 -21.66 12.49
CA ILE A 529 -9.72 -22.77 12.14
C ILE A 529 -9.42 -23.70 13.32
N GLU A 530 -9.69 -23.26 14.55
CA GLU A 530 -9.41 -24.07 15.75
C GLU A 530 -10.35 -25.27 15.85
N ASP A 531 -11.55 -25.16 15.28
CA ASP A 531 -12.54 -26.25 15.19
C ASP A 531 -12.19 -27.28 14.10
N CYS A 532 -11.25 -26.97 13.19
CA CYS A 532 -10.81 -27.87 12.12
C CYS A 532 -9.30 -28.18 12.22
N GLY A 533 -8.97 -29.11 13.12
CA GLY A 533 -7.59 -29.47 13.44
C GLY A 533 -6.70 -29.82 12.24
N ILE A 534 -7.22 -30.51 11.22
CA ILE A 534 -6.43 -30.87 10.03
C ILE A 534 -6.07 -29.66 9.16
N LEU A 535 -6.95 -28.65 9.04
CA LEU A 535 -6.61 -27.38 8.38
C LEU A 535 -5.58 -26.58 9.20
N LYS A 536 -5.74 -26.58 10.53
CA LYS A 536 -4.83 -25.92 11.48
C LYS A 536 -3.43 -26.54 11.48
N ASP A 537 -3.32 -27.86 11.31
CA ASP A 537 -2.03 -28.55 11.29
C ASP A 537 -1.35 -28.47 9.92
N PHE A 538 -2.09 -28.64 8.81
CA PHE A 538 -1.47 -28.73 7.47
C PHE A 538 -1.33 -27.40 6.75
N LEU A 539 -2.36 -26.55 6.74
CA LEU A 539 -2.41 -25.35 5.89
C LEU A 539 -2.21 -24.03 6.63
N PHE A 540 -2.37 -24.01 7.95
CA PHE A 540 -2.11 -22.82 8.76
C PHE A 540 -0.61 -22.56 8.92
N THR A 541 -0.26 -21.29 8.91
CA THR A 541 1.13 -20.82 8.88
C THR A 541 1.24 -19.63 9.83
N ASN A 542 1.81 -19.90 11.02
CA ASN A 542 1.60 -19.11 12.24
C ASN A 542 2.24 -17.71 12.16
N SER A 543 1.53 -16.76 11.56
CA SER A 543 2.06 -15.46 11.16
C SER A 543 1.08 -14.32 11.47
N LYS A 544 1.53 -13.33 12.25
CA LYS A 544 0.69 -12.26 12.85
C LYS A 544 0.27 -11.16 11.84
N ILE A 545 0.00 -11.52 10.58
CA ILE A 545 -0.39 -10.61 9.50
C ILE A 545 -1.92 -10.44 9.47
N LYS A 546 -2.39 -9.19 9.63
CA LYS A 546 -3.82 -8.84 9.60
C LYS A 546 -4.43 -9.26 8.26
N GLY A 547 -5.44 -10.12 8.30
CA GLY A 547 -6.17 -10.58 7.11
C GLY A 547 -5.72 -11.94 6.55
N ARG A 548 -4.70 -12.60 7.13
CA ARG A 548 -4.53 -14.06 6.97
C ARG A 548 -5.69 -14.76 7.67
N GLY A 549 -6.39 -15.61 6.93
CA GLY A 549 -7.58 -16.28 7.43
C GLY A 549 -8.23 -17.20 6.39
N PHE A 550 -9.19 -17.98 6.87
CA PHE A 550 -10.03 -18.86 6.09
C PHE A 550 -11.43 -18.25 6.11
N TYR A 551 -12.04 -18.06 4.93
CA TYR A 551 -13.29 -17.32 4.78
C TYR A 551 -14.29 -18.11 3.95
N GLN A 552 -15.58 -17.99 4.30
CA GLN A 552 -16.69 -18.57 3.54
C GLN A 552 -17.72 -17.49 3.24
N PHE A 553 -18.61 -17.74 2.27
CA PHE A 553 -19.75 -16.87 2.01
C PHE A 553 -20.73 -16.91 3.20
N ALA A 554 -21.17 -15.74 3.64
CA ALA A 554 -22.04 -15.62 4.81
C ALA A 554 -23.36 -16.36 4.63
N GLN A 555 -23.81 -17.07 5.67
CA GLN A 555 -25.00 -17.94 5.62
C GLN A 555 -26.34 -17.19 5.65
N ASN A 556 -26.35 -15.85 5.60
CA ASN A 556 -27.60 -15.07 5.60
C ASN A 556 -28.40 -15.29 4.29
N LYS A 557 -29.73 -15.37 4.43
CA LYS A 557 -30.68 -15.72 3.36
C LYS A 557 -30.47 -14.91 2.07
N ALA A 558 -30.38 -13.59 2.16
CA ALA A 558 -30.20 -12.72 0.99
C ALA A 558 -28.88 -12.95 0.23
N THR A 559 -27.78 -13.15 0.97
CA THR A 559 -26.47 -13.51 0.37
C THR A 559 -26.54 -14.87 -0.33
N ARG A 560 -27.21 -15.86 0.29
CA ARG A 560 -27.39 -17.20 -0.28
C ARG A 560 -28.24 -17.19 -1.54
N GLU A 561 -29.44 -16.60 -1.50
CA GLU A 561 -30.35 -16.53 -2.65
C GLU A 561 -29.70 -15.86 -3.87
N GLU A 562 -28.89 -14.82 -3.66
CA GLU A 562 -28.18 -14.17 -4.78
C GLU A 562 -27.01 -15.02 -5.31
N LEU A 563 -26.26 -15.73 -4.45
CA LEU A 563 -25.22 -16.67 -4.90
C LEU A 563 -25.80 -17.81 -5.75
N LEU A 564 -26.96 -18.37 -5.37
CA LEU A 564 -27.64 -19.43 -6.11
C LEU A 564 -28.05 -18.99 -7.54
N LYS A 565 -28.34 -17.70 -7.73
CA LYS A 565 -28.61 -17.10 -9.06
C LYS A 565 -27.34 -16.88 -9.88
N ARG A 566 -26.20 -16.54 -9.26
CA ARG A 566 -24.92 -16.30 -9.99
C ARG A 566 -24.18 -17.60 -10.36
N LEU A 567 -24.45 -18.71 -9.67
CA LEU A 567 -23.96 -20.03 -10.04
C LEU A 567 -24.72 -20.56 -11.27
N GLU A 568 -24.09 -20.43 -12.45
CA GLU A 568 -24.56 -20.99 -13.72
C GLU A 568 -23.84 -22.32 -14.01
N PHE A 569 -24.57 -23.31 -14.54
CA PHE A 569 -23.97 -24.48 -15.19
C PHE A 569 -23.44 -24.12 -16.58
N SER A 570 -22.32 -24.70 -17.00
CA SER A 570 -21.87 -24.60 -18.40
C SER A 570 -22.88 -25.18 -19.38
N SER A 571 -22.85 -24.71 -20.64
CA SER A 571 -23.72 -25.23 -21.71
C SER A 571 -23.49 -26.73 -22.01
N ALA A 572 -22.32 -27.27 -21.66
CA ALA A 572 -22.05 -28.71 -21.68
C ALA A 572 -22.75 -29.42 -20.51
N MET A 573 -22.59 -28.93 -19.28
CA MET A 573 -23.24 -29.52 -18.11
C MET A 573 -24.77 -29.44 -18.20
N ARG A 574 -25.33 -28.35 -18.71
CA ARG A 574 -26.78 -28.21 -18.88
C ARG A 574 -27.37 -29.22 -19.87
N LYS A 575 -26.59 -29.72 -20.84
CA LYS A 575 -27.01 -30.84 -21.70
C LYS A 575 -27.03 -32.16 -20.93
N GLU A 576 -25.98 -32.44 -20.15
CA GLU A 576 -25.89 -33.64 -19.29
C GLU A 576 -27.02 -33.69 -18.25
N LEU A 577 -27.35 -32.56 -17.61
CA LEU A 577 -28.46 -32.45 -16.65
C LEU A 577 -29.81 -32.73 -17.32
N ASN A 578 -30.05 -32.12 -18.49
CA ASN A 578 -31.28 -32.34 -19.27
C ASN A 578 -31.43 -33.81 -19.74
N ILE A 579 -30.33 -34.49 -20.10
CA ILE A 579 -30.35 -35.92 -20.47
C ILE A 579 -30.76 -36.81 -19.28
N ARG A 580 -30.48 -36.36 -18.05
CA ARG A 580 -30.72 -37.12 -16.82
C ARG A 580 -32.05 -36.80 -16.11
N ASN A 581 -32.87 -35.89 -16.65
CA ASN A 581 -34.15 -35.46 -16.06
C ASN A 581 -34.07 -35.06 -14.57
N LEU A 582 -32.99 -34.38 -14.18
CA LEU A 582 -32.77 -33.95 -12.79
C LEU A 582 -33.64 -32.74 -12.42
N SER A 583 -34.15 -32.69 -11.19
CA SER A 583 -35.15 -31.70 -10.78
C SER A 583 -34.54 -30.34 -10.36
N PRO A 584 -35.34 -29.25 -10.34
CA PRO A 584 -34.88 -27.94 -9.86
C PRO A 584 -34.41 -27.93 -8.40
N GLU A 585 -34.98 -28.80 -7.56
CA GLU A 585 -34.60 -28.98 -6.15
C GLU A 585 -33.19 -29.57 -6.06
N PHE A 586 -32.85 -30.52 -6.91
CA PHE A 586 -31.52 -31.11 -7.00
C PHE A 586 -30.46 -30.12 -7.55
N GLU A 587 -30.83 -29.28 -8.53
CA GLU A 587 -29.96 -28.15 -8.96
C GLU A 587 -29.67 -27.20 -7.79
N LYS A 588 -30.67 -26.93 -6.94
CA LYS A 588 -30.53 -26.07 -5.76
C LYS A 588 -29.64 -26.72 -4.69
N GLU A 589 -29.91 -27.97 -4.34
CA GLU A 589 -29.15 -28.73 -3.34
C GLU A 589 -27.65 -28.77 -3.69
N ILE A 590 -27.31 -29.13 -4.93
CA ILE A 590 -25.91 -29.18 -5.40
C ILE A 590 -25.21 -27.82 -5.31
N LYS A 591 -25.93 -26.71 -5.54
CA LYS A 591 -25.38 -25.35 -5.38
C LYS A 591 -25.15 -24.99 -3.91
N GLU A 592 -26.07 -25.35 -3.01
CA GLU A 592 -25.92 -25.12 -1.57
C GLU A 592 -24.75 -25.93 -1.01
N VAL A 593 -24.70 -27.24 -1.30
CA VAL A 593 -23.59 -28.15 -0.89
C VAL A 593 -22.24 -27.70 -1.45
N PHE A 594 -22.17 -27.13 -2.66
CA PHE A 594 -20.94 -26.54 -3.19
C PHE A 594 -20.49 -25.31 -2.38
N LEU A 595 -21.42 -24.40 -2.07
CA LEU A 595 -21.13 -23.17 -1.32
C LEU A 595 -20.71 -23.44 0.13
N ASP A 596 -21.29 -24.46 0.77
CA ASP A 596 -20.95 -24.85 2.15
C ASP A 596 -19.57 -25.50 2.27
N LYS A 597 -19.16 -26.27 1.26
CA LYS A 597 -17.84 -26.92 1.21
C LYS A 597 -16.73 -25.99 0.74
N LEU A 598 -17.04 -24.86 0.10
CA LEU A 598 -16.05 -23.93 -0.44
C LEU A 598 -15.44 -23.04 0.67
N VAL A 599 -14.10 -23.00 0.72
CA VAL A 599 -13.32 -22.19 1.67
C VAL A 599 -12.24 -21.41 0.94
N PHE A 600 -12.15 -20.11 1.21
CA PHE A 600 -11.08 -19.24 0.71
C PHE A 600 -10.00 -19.06 1.78
N ALA A 601 -8.87 -19.74 1.62
CA ALA A 601 -7.68 -19.53 2.45
C ALA A 601 -6.84 -18.42 1.81
N VAL A 602 -6.98 -17.19 2.31
CA VAL A 602 -6.46 -15.97 1.66
C VAL A 602 -5.34 -15.31 2.46
N ASN A 603 -4.65 -14.37 1.82
CA ASN A 603 -3.46 -13.67 2.32
C ASN A 603 -2.30 -14.59 2.70
N GLN A 604 -2.33 -15.87 2.33
CA GLN A 604 -1.40 -16.92 2.75
C GLN A 604 0.08 -16.55 2.46
N PRO A 605 1.06 -17.24 3.06
CA PRO A 605 2.47 -16.94 2.87
C PRO A 605 2.85 -16.78 1.40
N ASN A 606 3.75 -15.84 1.10
CA ASN A 606 4.41 -15.85 -0.20
C ASN A 606 5.44 -17.00 -0.26
N ARG A 607 6.12 -17.16 -1.39
CA ARG A 607 7.07 -18.26 -1.55
C ARG A 607 8.27 -18.18 -0.58
N GLU A 608 8.91 -17.02 -0.45
CA GLU A 608 10.02 -16.84 0.52
C GLU A 608 9.57 -17.18 1.96
N GLU A 609 8.34 -16.83 2.34
CA GLU A 609 7.76 -17.17 3.65
C GLU A 609 7.49 -18.68 3.80
N LEU A 610 6.91 -19.37 2.80
CA LEU A 610 6.75 -20.83 2.83
C LEU A 610 8.11 -21.55 2.94
N ASN A 611 9.06 -21.14 2.12
CA ASN A 611 10.42 -21.68 2.08
C ASN A 611 11.14 -21.49 3.44
N SER A 612 10.97 -20.35 4.11
CA SER A 612 11.41 -20.16 5.50
C SER A 612 10.72 -21.13 6.46
N ILE A 613 9.39 -21.20 6.47
CA ILE A 613 8.62 -22.08 7.37
C ILE A 613 9.05 -23.54 7.22
N VAL A 614 9.25 -24.03 5.98
CA VAL A 614 9.74 -25.39 5.73
C VAL A 614 11.17 -25.58 6.26
N LYS A 615 12.09 -24.64 6.03
CA LYS A 615 13.46 -24.70 6.56
C LYS A 615 13.47 -24.69 8.11
N ASP A 616 12.64 -23.86 8.72
CA ASP A 616 12.49 -23.77 10.18
C ASP A 616 11.89 -25.07 10.77
N GLU A 617 10.85 -25.65 10.15
CA GLU A 617 10.23 -26.92 10.58
C GLU A 617 11.15 -28.14 10.37
N ILE A 618 11.94 -28.18 9.28
CA ILE A 618 12.98 -29.21 9.08
C ILE A 618 14.04 -29.09 10.18
N SER A 619 14.70 -27.93 10.29
CA SER A 619 15.86 -27.74 11.18
C SER A 619 15.56 -27.93 12.67
N SER A 620 14.28 -27.89 13.07
CA SER A 620 13.84 -28.08 14.45
C SER A 620 13.30 -29.48 14.74
N LYS A 621 12.96 -30.32 13.73
CA LYS A 621 12.19 -31.56 13.97
C LYS A 621 12.47 -32.76 13.05
N VAL A 622 13.07 -32.62 11.87
CA VAL A 622 13.18 -33.71 10.88
C VAL A 622 14.59 -33.80 10.27
N LYS A 623 15.02 -35.00 9.86
CA LYS A 623 16.36 -35.25 9.27
C LYS A 623 16.43 -35.12 7.74
N ASP A 624 15.31 -34.91 7.07
CA ASP A 624 15.20 -34.93 5.60
C ASP A 624 15.78 -33.63 4.98
N ASP A 625 16.49 -33.71 3.84
CA ASP A 625 16.83 -32.49 3.09
C ASP A 625 15.58 -31.97 2.36
N TYR A 626 15.29 -30.67 2.57
CA TYR A 626 14.38 -29.86 1.76
C TYR A 626 14.44 -30.17 0.25
N ILE A 627 15.64 -30.31 -0.33
CA ILE A 627 15.81 -30.58 -1.77
C ILE A 627 15.37 -32.00 -2.13
N GLU A 628 15.67 -33.00 -1.31
CA GLU A 628 15.23 -34.37 -1.54
C GLU A 628 13.71 -34.51 -1.40
N LEU A 629 13.10 -33.85 -0.41
CA LEU A 629 11.65 -33.72 -0.29
C LEU A 629 11.04 -33.01 -1.50
N GLN A 630 11.70 -31.95 -2.00
CA GLN A 630 11.25 -31.20 -3.18
C GLN A 630 11.29 -32.07 -4.44
N GLU A 631 12.35 -32.84 -4.65
CA GLU A 631 12.47 -33.77 -5.78
C GLU A 631 11.49 -34.95 -5.66
N LYS A 632 11.27 -35.50 -4.46
CA LYS A 632 10.26 -36.54 -4.19
C LYS A 632 8.82 -36.07 -4.48
N VAL A 633 8.46 -34.87 -4.03
CA VAL A 633 7.18 -34.21 -4.37
C VAL A 633 7.06 -34.00 -5.88
N LEU A 634 8.14 -33.59 -6.53
CA LEU A 634 8.16 -33.34 -7.97
C LEU A 634 8.00 -34.63 -8.79
N CYS A 635 8.66 -35.73 -8.40
CA CYS A 635 8.51 -37.05 -9.00
C CYS A 635 7.06 -37.56 -8.89
N ASN A 636 6.41 -37.40 -7.74
CA ASN A 636 4.99 -37.73 -7.55
C ASN A 636 4.09 -36.92 -8.49
N LEU A 637 4.33 -35.61 -8.61
CA LEU A 637 3.59 -34.70 -9.51
C LEU A 637 3.78 -35.03 -11.00
N THR A 638 4.91 -35.59 -11.40
CA THR A 638 5.12 -36.09 -12.78
C THR A 638 4.48 -37.45 -13.01
N ALA A 639 4.60 -38.40 -12.06
CA ALA A 639 4.11 -39.76 -12.22
C ALA A 639 2.59 -39.82 -12.44
N GLN A 640 1.79 -39.12 -11.63
CA GLN A 640 0.33 -39.12 -11.75
C GLN A 640 -0.18 -38.56 -13.09
N LYS A 641 0.63 -37.78 -13.83
CA LYS A 641 0.22 -37.13 -15.08
C LYS A 641 0.44 -37.97 -16.34
N MET A 642 1.24 -39.04 -16.28
CA MET A 642 1.43 -39.95 -17.41
C MET A 642 0.13 -40.61 -17.89
N HIS A 643 -0.89 -40.71 -17.02
CA HIS A 643 -2.16 -41.37 -17.32
C HIS A 643 -3.22 -40.48 -18.00
N LYS A 644 -2.92 -39.26 -18.47
CA LYS A 644 -3.93 -38.38 -19.11
C LYS A 644 -3.51 -37.74 -20.45
N LYS A 645 -4.38 -37.88 -21.44
CA LYS A 645 -4.27 -37.39 -22.84
C LYS A 645 -4.29 -35.85 -23.04
N HIS A 646 -3.93 -35.02 -22.06
CA HIS A 646 -4.06 -33.55 -22.14
C HIS A 646 -2.87 -32.77 -21.52
N GLY A 647 -2.31 -31.85 -22.31
CA GLY A 647 -1.65 -30.63 -21.79
C GLY A 647 -0.37 -30.83 -20.98
N ASN A 648 0.66 -31.38 -21.64
CA ASN A 648 1.96 -31.70 -21.05
C ASN A 648 2.83 -30.42 -20.83
N ASP A 649 2.38 -29.49 -19.97
CA ASP A 649 3.02 -28.20 -19.66
C ASP A 649 4.17 -28.31 -18.64
N ILE A 650 3.99 -29.13 -17.59
CA ILE A 650 4.85 -29.08 -16.39
C ILE A 650 6.24 -29.66 -16.64
N SER A 651 6.35 -30.70 -17.46
CA SER A 651 7.63 -31.29 -17.87
C SER A 651 8.50 -30.29 -18.63
N GLU A 652 7.90 -29.45 -19.49
CA GLU A 652 8.63 -28.39 -20.19
C GLU A 652 9.06 -27.28 -19.24
N ILE A 653 8.23 -26.92 -18.26
CA ILE A 653 8.58 -25.91 -17.25
C ILE A 653 9.76 -26.37 -16.38
N THR A 654 9.77 -27.63 -15.93
CA THR A 654 10.89 -28.17 -15.13
C THR A 654 12.15 -28.37 -15.96
N TYR A 655 12.03 -28.89 -17.18
CA TYR A 655 13.17 -29.06 -18.10
C TYR A 655 13.79 -27.71 -18.49
N SER A 656 12.96 -26.69 -18.77
CA SER A 656 13.43 -25.32 -19.01
C SER A 656 14.15 -24.73 -17.79
N PHE A 657 13.67 -25.03 -16.57
CA PHE A 657 14.28 -24.53 -15.35
C PHE A 657 15.62 -25.21 -15.03
N SER A 658 15.73 -26.54 -15.22
CA SER A 658 17.01 -27.27 -15.15
C SER A 658 18.01 -26.78 -16.21
N LEU A 659 17.54 -26.42 -17.41
CA LEU A 659 18.37 -25.84 -18.46
C LEU A 659 18.86 -24.42 -18.10
N LEU A 660 18.00 -23.57 -17.50
CA LEU A 660 18.41 -22.27 -16.95
C LEU A 660 19.49 -22.43 -15.88
N MET A 661 19.30 -23.36 -14.95
CA MET A 661 20.26 -23.70 -13.89
C MET A 661 21.65 -24.00 -14.47
N SER A 662 21.72 -24.79 -15.55
CA SER A 662 22.96 -25.06 -16.28
C SER A 662 23.57 -23.80 -16.89
N PHE A 663 22.78 -22.98 -17.60
CA PHE A 663 23.29 -21.75 -18.21
C PHE A 663 23.75 -20.69 -17.18
N LEU A 664 23.15 -20.65 -15.99
CA LEU A 664 23.61 -19.79 -14.90
C LEU A 664 24.98 -20.25 -14.36
N HIS A 665 25.18 -21.56 -14.21
CA HIS A 665 26.49 -22.14 -13.89
C HIS A 665 27.53 -21.82 -14.99
N ASP A 666 27.17 -22.03 -16.25
CA ASP A 666 28.05 -21.73 -17.38
C ASP A 666 28.44 -20.24 -17.47
N MET A 667 27.55 -19.32 -17.07
CA MET A 667 27.83 -17.88 -17.02
C MET A 667 28.73 -17.47 -15.85
N PHE A 668 28.73 -18.20 -14.72
CA PHE A 668 29.75 -18.04 -13.68
C PHE A 668 31.13 -18.50 -14.17
N LEU A 669 31.20 -19.62 -14.90
CA LEU A 669 32.46 -20.18 -15.41
C LEU A 669 33.04 -19.36 -16.59
N ASN A 670 32.19 -18.88 -17.50
CA ASN A 670 32.61 -18.29 -18.76
C ASN A 670 32.31 -16.78 -18.82
N ASN A 671 33.36 -15.95 -18.72
CA ASN A 671 33.34 -14.48 -18.94
C ASN A 671 32.88 -14.05 -20.37
N ASN A 672 32.30 -14.95 -21.17
CA ASN A 672 31.75 -14.69 -22.48
C ASN A 672 30.23 -14.43 -22.46
N MET A 673 29.48 -14.99 -21.49
CA MET A 673 28.04 -14.78 -21.37
C MET A 673 27.80 -13.51 -20.53
N PHE A 674 27.13 -12.51 -21.10
CA PHE A 674 26.97 -11.19 -20.46
C PHE A 674 25.65 -11.08 -19.68
N SER A 675 24.58 -11.65 -20.22
CA SER A 675 23.32 -11.80 -19.51
C SER A 675 22.45 -12.93 -20.06
N ILE A 676 21.51 -13.39 -19.22
CA ILE A 676 20.45 -14.33 -19.57
C ILE A 676 19.08 -13.65 -19.33
N ASN A 677 18.03 -14.08 -20.02
CA ASN A 677 16.66 -13.61 -19.82
C ASN A 677 15.61 -14.69 -20.16
N PHE A 678 14.39 -14.55 -19.63
CA PHE A 678 13.21 -15.26 -20.15
C PHE A 678 12.46 -14.41 -21.19
N LYS A 679 11.81 -15.06 -22.16
CA LYS A 679 10.99 -14.43 -23.21
C LYS A 679 9.70 -15.22 -23.47
N GLY A 680 8.58 -14.50 -23.64
CA GLY A 680 7.28 -15.03 -24.03
C GLY A 680 6.15 -14.00 -23.94
N LYS A 681 4.95 -14.34 -24.45
CA LYS A 681 3.68 -13.64 -24.19
C LYS A 681 2.76 -14.52 -23.34
N SER A 682 1.84 -13.90 -22.59
CA SER A 682 1.00 -14.52 -21.56
C SER A 682 -0.07 -15.54 -22.01
N CYS A 683 0.09 -16.17 -23.19
CA CYS A 683 -0.94 -17.04 -23.78
C CYS A 683 -0.44 -18.38 -24.33
N ASP A 684 0.87 -18.59 -24.45
CA ASP A 684 1.45 -19.81 -25.02
C ASP A 684 2.54 -20.41 -24.11
N ILE A 685 2.60 -21.74 -24.06
CA ILE A 685 2.92 -22.51 -22.85
C ILE A 685 4.41 -22.59 -22.46
N SER A 686 5.32 -22.46 -23.42
CA SER A 686 6.75 -22.77 -23.20
C SER A 686 7.64 -21.52 -23.16
N ASN A 687 8.42 -21.39 -22.08
CA ASN A 687 9.33 -20.27 -21.86
C ASN A 687 10.57 -20.39 -22.75
N GLY A 688 10.94 -19.31 -23.44
CA GLY A 688 12.24 -19.23 -24.13
C GLY A 688 13.31 -18.62 -23.23
N ILE A 689 14.52 -19.17 -23.26
CA ILE A 689 15.71 -18.60 -22.61
C ILE A 689 16.50 -17.82 -23.66
N ALA A 690 16.73 -16.53 -23.44
CA ALA A 690 17.60 -15.71 -24.29
C ALA A 690 18.97 -15.54 -23.63
N ILE A 691 20.05 -15.80 -24.37
CA ILE A 691 21.44 -15.71 -23.92
C ILE A 691 22.17 -14.65 -24.75
N ASN A 692 22.73 -13.65 -24.07
CA ASN A 692 23.33 -12.48 -24.71
C ASN A 692 24.87 -12.55 -24.73
N TYR A 693 25.44 -12.43 -25.93
CA TYR A 693 26.89 -12.42 -26.18
C TYR A 693 27.25 -11.28 -27.14
N LYS A 694 28.05 -10.30 -26.69
CA LYS A 694 28.61 -9.20 -27.52
C LYS A 694 27.61 -8.64 -28.55
N ASN A 695 26.52 -8.07 -28.05
CA ASN A 695 25.40 -7.50 -28.83
C ASN A 695 24.74 -8.47 -29.83
N ARG A 696 24.72 -9.77 -29.52
CA ARG A 696 24.00 -10.81 -30.27
C ARG A 696 23.27 -11.77 -29.34
N THR A 697 22.07 -12.17 -29.72
CA THR A 697 21.16 -12.95 -28.88
C THR A 697 21.02 -14.38 -29.41
N THR A 698 21.17 -15.37 -28.54
CA THR A 698 20.85 -16.78 -28.81
C THR A 698 19.57 -17.13 -28.07
N TYR A 699 18.50 -17.45 -28.80
CA TYR A 699 17.23 -17.87 -28.22
C TYR A 699 17.21 -19.40 -28.13
N VAL A 700 16.91 -19.95 -26.96
CA VAL A 700 16.86 -21.39 -26.68
C VAL A 700 15.47 -21.77 -26.19
N LYS A 701 14.90 -22.81 -26.79
CA LYS A 701 13.54 -23.28 -26.59
C LYS A 701 13.57 -24.75 -26.18
N ALA A 702 13.49 -25.01 -24.87
CA ALA A 702 13.44 -26.37 -24.35
C ALA A 702 12.07 -27.01 -24.64
N LEU A 703 12.08 -28.23 -25.18
CA LEU A 703 10.89 -29.07 -25.41
C LEU A 703 11.20 -30.50 -24.96
N ASN A 704 10.35 -31.08 -24.12
CA ASN A 704 10.46 -32.49 -23.76
C ASN A 704 9.77 -33.34 -24.83
N ALA A 705 10.47 -34.34 -25.35
CA ALA A 705 9.98 -35.30 -26.33
C ALA A 705 9.83 -36.68 -25.70
N ASP A 706 8.70 -37.34 -25.99
CA ASP A 706 8.39 -38.69 -25.52
C ASP A 706 8.81 -39.76 -26.55
N SER A 707 9.28 -39.35 -27.74
CA SER A 707 9.74 -40.19 -28.86
C SER A 707 10.56 -39.39 -29.89
N ASN A 708 11.08 -40.05 -30.94
CA ASN A 708 11.82 -39.38 -32.02
C ASN A 708 10.92 -38.51 -32.91
N ILE A 709 11.44 -37.33 -33.26
CA ILE A 709 10.75 -36.28 -34.00
C ILE A 709 10.88 -36.55 -35.51
N GLY A 710 9.86 -37.18 -36.10
CA GLY A 710 9.71 -37.32 -37.56
C GLY A 710 9.04 -36.13 -38.25
N TYR A 711 9.03 -36.11 -39.58
CA TYR A 711 8.54 -35.01 -40.42
C TYR A 711 7.14 -34.47 -40.03
N SER A 712 6.19 -35.34 -39.69
CA SER A 712 4.82 -34.98 -39.27
C SER A 712 4.77 -34.19 -37.96
N HIS A 713 5.82 -34.23 -37.14
CA HIS A 713 5.95 -33.41 -35.94
C HIS A 713 6.43 -31.98 -36.25
N LEU A 714 7.21 -31.78 -37.31
CA LEU A 714 7.65 -30.46 -37.76
C LEU A 714 6.60 -29.77 -38.65
N PHE A 715 5.95 -30.55 -39.53
CA PHE A 715 4.93 -30.12 -40.47
C PHE A 715 3.60 -30.88 -40.27
N PRO A 716 2.86 -30.61 -39.18
CA PRO A 716 1.56 -31.23 -38.91
C PRO A 716 0.44 -30.70 -39.81
N SER A 717 -0.62 -31.52 -39.98
CA SER A 717 -1.87 -31.10 -40.63
C SER A 717 -2.61 -30.03 -39.80
N ARG A 718 -3.47 -29.23 -40.45
CA ARG A 718 -4.20 -28.09 -39.82
C ARG A 718 -4.95 -28.45 -38.52
N THR A 719 -5.44 -29.68 -38.38
CA THR A 719 -6.16 -30.16 -37.18
C THR A 719 -5.22 -30.59 -36.04
N GLN A 720 -3.98 -30.99 -36.36
CA GLN A 720 -2.95 -31.38 -35.41
C GLN A 720 -2.04 -30.20 -34.99
N GLU A 721 -1.86 -29.21 -35.88
CA GLU A 721 -1.00 -28.03 -35.71
C GLU A 721 -1.27 -27.26 -34.41
N ARG A 722 -2.54 -27.18 -33.97
CA ARG A 722 -2.93 -26.53 -32.69
C ARG A 722 -2.44 -27.25 -31.41
N LYS A 723 -2.11 -28.55 -31.48
CA LYS A 723 -1.68 -29.36 -30.32
C LYS A 723 -0.21 -29.77 -30.38
N ASN A 724 0.44 -29.55 -31.52
CA ASN A 724 1.82 -29.99 -31.74
C ASN A 724 2.83 -28.97 -31.19
N LYS A 725 3.78 -29.48 -30.39
CA LYS A 725 4.84 -28.71 -29.73
C LYS A 725 5.99 -28.31 -30.65
N PHE A 726 6.28 -29.13 -31.67
CA PHE A 726 7.44 -29.01 -32.57
C PHE A 726 7.12 -28.34 -33.92
N SER A 727 5.89 -27.85 -34.10
CA SER A 727 5.45 -27.21 -35.35
C SER A 727 6.33 -26.02 -35.73
N ILE A 728 6.99 -26.09 -36.90
CA ILE A 728 7.92 -25.04 -37.34
C ILE A 728 7.20 -23.71 -37.56
N ASN A 729 5.94 -23.70 -38.02
CA ASN A 729 5.12 -22.48 -38.12
C ASN A 729 4.92 -21.78 -36.75
N LYS A 730 4.78 -22.57 -35.68
CA LYS A 730 4.67 -22.04 -34.32
C LYS A 730 5.98 -21.42 -33.84
N HIS A 731 7.12 -22.06 -34.12
CA HIS A 731 8.44 -21.51 -33.82
C HIS A 731 8.77 -20.26 -34.66
N PHE A 732 8.41 -20.24 -35.94
CA PHE A 732 8.54 -19.08 -36.83
C PHE A 732 7.72 -17.89 -36.33
N THR A 733 6.49 -18.13 -35.86
CA THR A 733 5.66 -17.10 -35.22
C THR A 733 6.35 -16.48 -34.00
N VAL A 734 6.89 -17.33 -33.09
CA VAL A 734 7.63 -16.84 -31.91
C VAL A 734 8.92 -16.11 -32.31
N PHE A 735 9.62 -16.55 -33.36
CA PHE A 735 10.81 -15.87 -33.88
C PHE A 735 10.48 -14.46 -34.40
N ILE A 736 9.43 -14.29 -35.21
CA ILE A 736 8.98 -12.97 -35.68
C ILE A 736 8.63 -12.05 -34.50
N GLU A 737 7.88 -12.54 -33.52
CA GLU A 737 7.52 -11.72 -32.35
C GLU A 737 8.72 -11.31 -31.48
N GLU A 738 9.83 -12.05 -31.51
CA GLU A 738 11.07 -11.65 -30.85
C GLU A 738 11.96 -10.79 -31.75
N LEU A 739 11.93 -10.95 -33.07
CA LEU A 739 12.67 -10.14 -34.03
C LEU A 739 12.17 -8.68 -34.08
N GLU A 740 10.86 -8.46 -33.84
CA GLU A 740 10.32 -7.11 -33.59
C GLU A 740 10.93 -6.43 -32.35
N LYS A 741 11.41 -7.21 -31.37
CA LYS A 741 11.95 -6.74 -30.08
C LYS A 741 13.48 -6.73 -30.05
N ASP A 742 14.14 -7.49 -30.91
CA ASP A 742 15.58 -7.71 -30.90
C ASP A 742 16.13 -7.88 -32.32
N LYS A 743 16.76 -6.81 -32.82
CA LYS A 743 17.49 -6.76 -34.10
C LYS A 743 18.50 -7.89 -34.30
N ASN A 744 19.06 -8.39 -33.20
CA ASN A 744 20.36 -9.08 -33.16
C ASN A 744 20.26 -10.57 -32.82
N ILE A 745 19.07 -11.18 -33.01
CA ILE A 745 18.91 -12.65 -32.88
C ILE A 745 19.84 -13.34 -33.88
N ARG A 746 20.77 -14.13 -33.34
CA ARG A 746 21.82 -14.86 -34.05
C ARG A 746 21.43 -16.30 -34.33
N TYR A 747 20.81 -16.97 -33.36
CA TYR A 747 20.36 -18.36 -33.44
C TYR A 747 19.03 -18.52 -32.71
N TYR A 748 18.17 -19.40 -33.24
CA TYR A 748 16.96 -19.90 -32.59
C TYR A 748 17.13 -21.42 -32.44
N ILE A 749 17.28 -21.90 -31.21
CA ILE A 749 17.65 -23.28 -30.91
C ILE A 749 16.44 -24.00 -30.31
N ILE A 750 15.97 -25.07 -30.96
CA ILE A 750 15.05 -26.04 -30.37
C ILE A 750 15.90 -27.07 -29.65
N TYR A 751 15.82 -27.12 -28.32
CA TYR A 751 16.59 -28.00 -27.45
C TYR A 751 15.69 -29.11 -26.90
N THR A 752 16.05 -30.37 -27.12
CA THR A 752 15.21 -31.50 -26.77
C THR A 752 15.99 -32.79 -26.54
N ASN A 753 15.45 -33.65 -25.67
CA ASN A 753 15.97 -34.97 -25.36
C ASN A 753 15.70 -36.01 -26.46
N GLY A 754 14.67 -35.80 -27.28
CA GLY A 754 14.33 -36.70 -28.39
C GLY A 754 15.29 -36.58 -29.57
N GLY A 755 15.43 -37.65 -30.35
CA GLY A 755 16.16 -37.64 -31.62
C GLY A 755 15.33 -37.12 -32.80
N LEU A 756 15.95 -37.04 -33.97
CA LEU A 756 15.27 -36.81 -35.24
C LEU A 756 15.14 -38.14 -35.98
N ASP A 757 13.98 -38.40 -36.59
CA ASP A 757 13.77 -39.65 -37.33
C ASP A 757 14.34 -39.56 -38.75
N LEU A 758 15.65 -39.76 -38.86
CA LEU A 758 16.43 -39.62 -40.10
C LEU A 758 16.88 -40.97 -40.69
N THR A 759 17.20 -40.96 -41.98
CA THR A 759 17.99 -41.97 -42.70
C THR A 759 19.49 -41.72 -42.51
N GLU A 760 20.33 -42.65 -42.98
CA GLU A 760 21.80 -42.53 -42.96
C GLU A 760 22.31 -41.30 -43.76
N GLU A 761 21.58 -40.87 -44.80
CA GLU A 761 21.84 -39.62 -45.52
C GLU A 761 21.50 -38.34 -44.72
N ASN A 762 20.97 -38.47 -43.50
CA ASN A 762 20.39 -37.41 -42.68
C ASN A 762 19.11 -36.78 -43.28
N ARG A 763 18.36 -37.53 -44.11
CA ARG A 763 17.02 -37.13 -44.58
C ARG A 763 15.93 -37.64 -43.64
N PHE A 764 14.83 -36.91 -43.48
CA PHE A 764 13.68 -37.44 -42.73
C PHE A 764 13.11 -38.72 -43.37
N LYS A 765 12.71 -39.68 -42.54
CA LYS A 765 11.99 -40.88 -43.01
C LYS A 765 10.57 -40.51 -43.47
N LYS A 766 10.03 -41.28 -44.43
CA LYS A 766 8.71 -41.05 -45.04
C LYS A 766 7.58 -41.25 -44.02
N GLY A 767 7.02 -40.14 -43.54
CA GLY A 767 5.87 -40.15 -42.64
C GLY A 767 4.52 -40.37 -43.36
N GLN A 768 3.45 -40.52 -42.58
CA GLN A 768 2.07 -40.72 -43.06
C GLN A 768 1.42 -39.46 -43.71
N SER A 769 2.19 -38.41 -44.00
CA SER A 769 1.67 -37.20 -44.64
C SER A 769 1.55 -37.38 -46.15
N LYS A 770 0.50 -36.83 -46.76
CA LYS A 770 0.41 -36.70 -48.22
C LYS A 770 1.43 -35.68 -48.74
N ASP A 771 1.70 -34.65 -47.96
CA ASP A 771 2.59 -33.53 -48.29
C ASP A 771 4.00 -33.76 -47.72
N PHE A 772 4.57 -34.95 -47.97
CA PHE A 772 5.90 -35.34 -47.45
C PHE A 772 7.03 -34.94 -48.41
N TYR A 773 7.99 -34.15 -47.91
CA TYR A 773 9.23 -33.82 -48.61
C TYR A 773 10.45 -34.46 -47.90
N PRO A 774 11.40 -35.08 -48.63
CA PRO A 774 12.53 -35.84 -48.08
C PRO A 774 13.70 -34.93 -47.63
N LEU A 775 13.40 -33.98 -46.74
CA LEU A 775 14.31 -32.92 -46.28
C LEU A 775 15.56 -33.50 -45.59
N LYS A 776 16.74 -33.01 -46.00
CA LYS A 776 18.09 -33.30 -45.53
C LYS A 776 18.61 -32.25 -44.54
N LEU A 777 19.01 -32.72 -43.37
CA LEU A 777 19.70 -31.94 -42.36
C LEU A 777 21.21 -32.15 -42.44
N ASN A 778 21.97 -31.08 -42.24
CA ASN A 778 23.42 -31.11 -42.08
C ASN A 778 23.76 -31.10 -40.58
N LYS A 779 24.62 -32.03 -40.14
CA LYS A 779 25.19 -32.00 -38.79
C LYS A 779 26.14 -30.80 -38.64
N ILE A 780 26.04 -30.09 -37.52
CA ILE A 780 26.81 -28.88 -37.26
C ILE A 780 28.21 -29.23 -36.74
N ASP A 781 29.24 -28.77 -37.44
CA ASP A 781 30.59 -28.69 -36.90
C ASP A 781 30.69 -27.56 -35.85
N PHE A 782 30.72 -27.96 -34.58
CA PHE A 782 30.82 -27.09 -33.41
C PHE A 782 32.21 -26.47 -33.19
N GLN A 783 33.26 -26.93 -33.89
CA GLN A 783 34.60 -26.34 -33.79
C GLN A 783 34.67 -24.97 -34.48
N LYS A 784 33.81 -24.71 -35.47
CA LYS A 784 33.78 -23.46 -36.22
C LYS A 784 33.53 -22.25 -35.31
N LYS A 785 34.37 -21.21 -35.47
CA LYS A 785 34.36 -19.92 -34.72
C LYS A 785 32.95 -19.29 -34.57
N LYS A 786 32.01 -19.57 -35.50
CA LYS A 786 30.61 -19.14 -35.41
C LYS A 786 29.80 -19.76 -34.25
N TYR A 787 30.09 -20.96 -33.78
CA TYR A 787 29.33 -21.64 -32.72
C TYR A 787 30.01 -21.58 -31.33
N LYS A 788 31.04 -20.75 -31.14
CA LYS A 788 31.85 -20.69 -29.90
C LYS A 788 31.03 -20.64 -28.60
N ILE A 789 29.89 -19.95 -28.57
CA ILE A 789 29.05 -19.88 -27.36
C ILE A 789 28.54 -21.27 -26.92
N LEU A 790 28.05 -22.09 -27.85
CA LEU A 790 27.49 -23.42 -27.57
C LEU A 790 28.56 -24.42 -27.13
N ARG A 791 29.80 -24.27 -27.63
CA ARG A 791 30.96 -25.06 -27.20
C ARG A 791 31.27 -24.93 -25.70
N HIS A 792 30.86 -23.82 -25.07
CA HIS A 792 31.10 -23.52 -23.66
C HIS A 792 29.90 -23.83 -22.74
N CYS A 793 28.76 -24.27 -23.29
CA CYS A 793 27.60 -24.69 -22.50
C CYS A 793 27.76 -26.14 -22.03
N SER A 794 27.55 -26.42 -20.75
CA SER A 794 27.72 -27.75 -20.16
C SER A 794 26.59 -28.73 -20.51
N CYS A 795 25.38 -28.23 -20.75
CA CYS A 795 24.20 -29.01 -21.12
C CYS A 795 24.11 -29.41 -22.61
N VAL A 796 24.92 -28.83 -23.50
CA VAL A 796 24.78 -29.04 -24.95
C VAL A 796 25.68 -30.19 -25.43
N ASP A 797 25.08 -31.32 -25.81
CA ASP A 797 25.82 -32.34 -26.54
C ASP A 797 26.15 -31.85 -27.95
N LYS A 798 27.44 -31.85 -28.24
CA LYS A 798 28.06 -31.43 -29.50
C LYS A 798 27.74 -32.39 -30.65
N ASN A 799 27.36 -33.64 -30.37
CA ASN A 799 27.00 -34.60 -31.40
C ASN A 799 25.56 -34.48 -31.90
N GLY A 800 24.66 -33.89 -31.10
CA GLY A 800 23.24 -33.72 -31.40
C GLY A 800 22.83 -32.43 -32.12
N LEU A 801 23.76 -31.68 -32.73
CA LEU A 801 23.46 -30.38 -33.36
C LEU A 801 23.22 -30.51 -34.88
N TYR A 802 22.05 -30.07 -35.35
CA TYR A 802 21.62 -30.14 -36.76
C TYR A 802 20.99 -28.83 -37.26
N GLN A 803 21.10 -28.57 -38.57
CA GLN A 803 20.48 -27.46 -39.28
C GLN A 803 20.05 -27.90 -40.70
N PHE A 804 19.02 -27.29 -41.29
CA PHE A 804 18.62 -27.57 -42.68
C PHE A 804 19.74 -27.26 -43.69
N SER A 805 19.76 -27.99 -44.80
CA SER A 805 20.64 -27.69 -45.92
C SER A 805 20.26 -26.37 -46.60
N GLN A 806 21.23 -25.68 -47.22
CA GLN A 806 21.00 -24.34 -47.80
C GLN A 806 20.05 -24.39 -49.01
N GLU A 807 20.14 -25.45 -49.81
CA GLU A 807 19.26 -25.74 -50.94
C GLU A 807 17.80 -25.87 -50.50
N GLU A 808 17.56 -26.56 -49.39
CA GLU A 808 16.20 -26.80 -48.88
C GLU A 808 15.64 -25.64 -48.07
N ALA A 809 16.48 -24.79 -47.45
CA ALA A 809 16.01 -23.59 -46.77
C ALA A 809 15.19 -22.68 -47.71
N THR A 810 15.62 -22.55 -48.96
CA THR A 810 14.89 -21.82 -50.02
C THR A 810 13.53 -22.46 -50.31
N MET A 811 13.47 -23.79 -50.44
CA MET A 811 12.22 -24.53 -50.68
C MET A 811 11.27 -24.43 -49.48
N LEU A 812 11.79 -24.60 -48.26
CA LEU A 812 11.06 -24.54 -47.00
C LEU A 812 10.39 -23.19 -46.73
N SER A 813 10.91 -22.10 -47.28
CA SER A 813 10.28 -20.77 -47.20
C SER A 813 8.82 -20.77 -47.71
N SER A 814 8.51 -21.61 -48.71
CA SER A 814 7.14 -21.76 -49.25
C SER A 814 6.16 -22.43 -48.28
N LEU A 815 6.66 -23.28 -47.37
CA LEU A 815 5.84 -24.02 -46.39
C LEU A 815 5.59 -23.21 -45.10
N LEU A 816 6.34 -22.12 -44.88
CA LEU A 816 6.17 -21.23 -43.75
C LEU A 816 4.97 -20.29 -43.94
N LYS A 817 4.04 -20.33 -42.99
CA LYS A 817 2.88 -19.42 -42.92
C LYS A 817 3.25 -18.16 -42.13
N LEU A 818 2.79 -16.99 -42.57
CA LEU A 818 2.91 -15.77 -41.76
C LEU A 818 1.99 -15.84 -40.53
N PRO A 819 2.33 -15.15 -39.42
CA PRO A 819 1.41 -14.96 -38.31
C PRO A 819 0.22 -14.06 -38.69
N PRO A 820 -1.02 -14.34 -38.23
CA PRO A 820 -2.17 -13.45 -38.47
C PRO A 820 -2.01 -12.02 -37.93
N SER A 821 -1.13 -11.82 -36.95
CA SER A 821 -0.71 -10.51 -36.43
C SER A 821 0.19 -9.71 -37.38
N PHE A 822 0.77 -10.37 -38.40
CA PHE A 822 1.57 -9.77 -39.47
C PHE A 822 0.80 -9.67 -40.79
N GLU A 823 -0.12 -10.61 -41.07
CA GLU A 823 -1.01 -10.54 -42.25
C GLU A 823 -1.81 -9.23 -42.30
N SER A 824 -2.21 -8.67 -41.15
CA SER A 824 -2.85 -7.36 -41.07
C SER A 824 -1.94 -6.20 -41.48
N LYS A 825 -0.65 -6.22 -41.08
CA LYS A 825 0.36 -5.22 -41.48
C LYS A 825 0.72 -5.32 -42.97
N LYS A 826 0.55 -6.50 -43.58
CA LYS A 826 0.90 -6.74 -44.99
C LYS A 826 0.11 -5.86 -45.97
N LYS A 827 -1.06 -5.32 -45.55
CA LYS A 827 -1.88 -4.42 -46.38
C LYS A 827 -1.30 -3.00 -46.61
N GLU A 828 -0.30 -2.57 -45.84
CA GLU A 828 0.17 -1.17 -45.90
C GLU A 828 1.67 -0.98 -46.18
N THR A 829 2.56 -1.93 -45.84
CA THR A 829 4.03 -1.65 -45.83
C THR A 829 4.99 -2.80 -46.20
N LEU A 830 4.54 -4.01 -46.54
CA LEU A 830 5.43 -5.18 -46.75
C LEU A 830 5.39 -5.71 -48.19
N THR A 831 6.55 -5.74 -48.86
CA THR A 831 6.77 -6.44 -50.14
C THR A 831 6.97 -7.94 -49.93
N ASP A 832 6.74 -8.75 -50.98
CA ASP A 832 6.97 -10.20 -50.93
C ASP A 832 8.46 -10.57 -50.81
N GLU A 833 9.37 -9.71 -51.27
CA GLU A 833 10.81 -9.84 -51.04
C GLU A 833 11.15 -9.78 -49.53
N ASN A 834 10.55 -8.84 -48.79
CA ASN A 834 10.74 -8.73 -47.34
C ASN A 834 10.17 -9.95 -46.60
N GLU A 835 9.06 -10.54 -47.06
CA GLU A 835 8.54 -11.79 -46.49
C GLU A 835 9.52 -12.95 -46.71
N LYS A 836 10.05 -13.08 -47.93
CA LYS A 836 11.04 -14.10 -48.29
C LYS A 836 12.32 -13.97 -47.46
N GLU A 837 12.85 -12.75 -47.31
CA GLU A 837 14.04 -12.49 -46.49
C GLU A 837 13.80 -12.94 -45.03
N ILE A 838 12.67 -12.57 -44.42
CA ILE A 838 12.35 -12.95 -43.03
C ILE A 838 12.26 -14.47 -42.86
N LYS A 839 11.70 -15.18 -43.84
CA LYS A 839 11.58 -16.66 -43.85
C LYS A 839 12.94 -17.35 -43.96
N GLU A 840 13.77 -16.93 -44.91
CA GLU A 840 15.12 -17.47 -45.09
C GLU A 840 16.03 -17.14 -43.87
N ASN A 841 15.93 -15.92 -43.34
CA ASN A 841 16.62 -15.45 -42.15
C ASN A 841 16.27 -16.28 -40.89
N PHE A 842 15.02 -16.73 -40.75
CA PHE A 842 14.63 -17.71 -39.71
C PHE A 842 15.30 -19.07 -39.92
N LEU A 843 15.16 -19.68 -41.10
CA LEU A 843 15.68 -21.03 -41.38
C LEU A 843 17.22 -21.10 -41.32
N ASN A 844 17.90 -20.04 -41.78
CA ASN A 844 19.36 -19.88 -41.68
C ASN A 844 19.86 -19.67 -40.23
N LYS A 845 18.95 -19.40 -39.27
CA LYS A 845 19.26 -19.24 -37.83
C LYS A 845 18.69 -20.36 -36.95
N LEU A 846 17.82 -21.22 -37.50
CA LEU A 846 17.21 -22.34 -36.80
C LEU A 846 18.21 -23.47 -36.60
N ILE A 847 18.34 -23.96 -35.36
CA ILE A 847 19.18 -25.09 -34.97
C ILE A 847 18.33 -26.08 -34.17
N PHE A 848 18.47 -27.37 -34.49
CA PHE A 848 17.97 -28.45 -33.66
C PHE A 848 19.12 -28.99 -32.79
N ALA A 849 18.95 -28.92 -31.48
CA ALA A 849 19.78 -29.60 -30.49
C ALA A 849 18.97 -30.77 -29.93
N VAL A 850 19.28 -31.97 -30.42
CA VAL A 850 18.51 -33.22 -30.24
C VAL A 850 19.38 -34.27 -29.55
N ASN A 851 18.77 -35.34 -29.03
CA ASN A 851 19.44 -36.31 -28.14
C ASN A 851 20.16 -35.65 -26.94
N GLN A 852 19.66 -34.50 -26.47
CA GLN A 852 20.29 -33.75 -25.38
C GLN A 852 19.95 -34.39 -24.01
N PRO A 853 20.76 -34.18 -22.97
CA PRO A 853 20.48 -34.74 -21.64
C PRO A 853 19.07 -34.40 -21.14
N ASN A 854 18.39 -35.39 -20.54
CA ASN A 854 17.07 -35.21 -19.93
C ASN A 854 17.16 -34.45 -18.59
N ARG A 855 16.03 -34.14 -17.95
CA ARG A 855 15.99 -33.36 -16.70
C ARG A 855 16.84 -34.02 -15.60
N GLU A 856 16.66 -35.32 -15.41
CA GLU A 856 17.29 -36.11 -14.35
C GLU A 856 18.80 -36.20 -14.57
N GLU A 857 19.23 -36.33 -15.83
CA GLU A 857 20.64 -36.25 -16.24
C GLU A 857 21.22 -34.85 -16.03
N ILE A 858 20.54 -33.77 -16.44
CA ILE A 858 21.02 -32.38 -16.22
C ILE A 858 21.23 -32.13 -14.71
N ASN A 859 20.25 -32.47 -13.87
CA ASN A 859 20.36 -32.31 -12.42
C ASN A 859 21.52 -33.15 -11.86
N SER A 860 21.67 -34.41 -12.29
CA SER A 860 22.75 -35.30 -11.85
C SER A 860 24.14 -34.81 -12.28
N ILE A 861 24.27 -34.31 -13.51
CA ILE A 861 25.49 -33.69 -14.05
C ILE A 861 25.86 -32.46 -13.23
N MET A 862 24.90 -31.56 -12.96
CA MET A 862 25.12 -30.36 -12.17
C MET A 862 25.51 -30.66 -10.72
N LYS A 863 24.82 -31.61 -10.08
CA LYS A 863 25.13 -32.06 -8.71
C LYS A 863 26.53 -32.66 -8.64
N ASN A 864 26.85 -33.60 -9.52
CA ASN A 864 28.18 -34.22 -9.60
C ASN A 864 29.30 -33.22 -9.86
N TYR A 865 29.09 -32.19 -10.70
CA TYR A 865 30.10 -31.14 -10.95
C TYR A 865 30.38 -30.26 -9.74
N LEU A 866 29.39 -30.05 -8.86
CA LEU A 866 29.50 -29.21 -7.67
C LEU A 866 29.97 -29.98 -6.43
N GLU A 867 29.72 -31.30 -6.37
CA GLU A 867 30.10 -32.15 -5.23
C GLU A 867 31.49 -32.81 -5.39
N ASN A 868 31.87 -33.27 -6.59
CA ASN A 868 33.07 -34.10 -6.78
C ASN A 868 34.39 -33.33 -7.05
N LYS A 869 34.48 -32.01 -6.78
CA LYS A 869 35.67 -31.22 -7.11
C LYS A 869 36.35 -30.53 -5.92
N TYR A 870 37.60 -30.93 -5.70
CA TYR A 870 38.62 -30.16 -4.98
C TYR A 870 38.96 -28.84 -5.70
N ASN A 871 38.03 -27.87 -5.79
CA ASN A 871 38.33 -26.44 -5.99
C ASN A 871 37.07 -25.53 -5.91
N LYS A 872 37.07 -24.63 -4.91
CA LYS A 872 37.05 -23.17 -5.16
C LYS A 872 35.84 -22.53 -5.87
N PHE A 873 34.66 -23.13 -5.84
CA PHE A 873 33.42 -22.42 -6.19
C PHE A 873 32.89 -21.59 -5.01
N SER A 874 32.26 -20.45 -5.30
CA SER A 874 31.68 -19.56 -4.29
C SER A 874 30.23 -19.88 -3.93
N TYR A 875 29.64 -20.95 -4.47
CA TYR A 875 28.27 -21.39 -4.23
C TYR A 875 28.12 -22.91 -4.38
N ASN A 876 27.09 -23.47 -3.74
CA ASN A 876 26.67 -24.88 -3.89
C ASN A 876 25.38 -25.02 -4.74
N TYR A 877 24.94 -26.26 -4.99
CA TYR A 877 23.74 -26.56 -5.80
C TYR A 877 22.46 -25.94 -5.24
N LYS A 878 22.28 -25.95 -3.92
CA LYS A 878 21.11 -25.41 -3.20
C LYS A 878 21.04 -23.88 -3.30
N GLU A 879 22.19 -23.21 -3.27
CA GLU A 879 22.31 -21.76 -3.47
C GLU A 879 22.08 -21.36 -4.93
N LEU A 880 22.60 -22.12 -5.89
CA LEU A 880 22.36 -21.89 -7.31
C LEU A 880 20.87 -22.08 -7.67
N HIS A 881 20.23 -23.09 -7.07
CA HIS A 881 18.79 -23.35 -7.18
C HIS A 881 17.95 -22.20 -6.63
N GLU A 882 18.19 -21.79 -5.39
CA GLU A 882 17.53 -20.64 -4.76
C GLU A 882 17.76 -19.33 -5.57
N LEU A 883 18.94 -19.16 -6.18
CA LEU A 883 19.26 -17.99 -7.03
C LEU A 883 18.49 -17.99 -8.35
N ALA A 884 18.44 -19.13 -9.05
CA ALA A 884 17.66 -19.29 -10.27
C ALA A 884 16.17 -19.02 -10.03
N LEU A 885 15.65 -19.45 -8.87
CA LEU A 885 14.27 -19.21 -8.42
C LEU A 885 14.01 -17.73 -8.09
N ARG A 886 14.81 -17.12 -7.21
CA ARG A 886 14.64 -15.71 -6.81
C ARG A 886 14.77 -14.73 -7.97
N TRP A 887 15.60 -15.04 -8.97
CA TRP A 887 15.61 -14.27 -10.21
C TRP A 887 14.33 -14.48 -11.02
N SER A 888 13.90 -15.73 -11.22
CA SER A 888 12.67 -16.08 -11.94
C SER A 888 11.40 -15.44 -11.35
N GLU A 889 11.42 -15.10 -10.05
CA GLU A 889 10.32 -14.45 -9.32
C GLU A 889 10.50 -12.92 -9.19
N SER A 890 11.64 -12.36 -9.60
CA SER A 890 11.92 -10.93 -9.42
C SER A 890 11.41 -10.06 -10.55
N HIS A 891 10.61 -9.08 -10.15
CA HIS A 891 10.07 -8.05 -11.02
C HIS A 891 11.11 -6.95 -11.29
N GLU A 892 12.16 -6.86 -10.47
CA GLU A 892 13.17 -5.81 -10.49
C GLU A 892 14.43 -6.18 -11.29
N PHE A 893 14.88 -7.44 -11.26
CA PHE A 893 16.23 -7.81 -11.71
C PHE A 893 16.42 -7.93 -13.23
N GLY A 894 15.34 -7.98 -14.03
CA GLY A 894 15.43 -7.90 -15.50
C GLY A 894 16.39 -8.91 -16.12
N LEU A 895 17.26 -8.45 -17.03
CA LEU A 895 18.41 -9.23 -17.52
C LEU A 895 19.30 -9.64 -16.33
N ILE A 896 19.54 -10.94 -16.16
CA ILE A 896 20.46 -11.40 -15.11
C ILE A 896 21.90 -11.28 -15.59
N THR A 897 22.67 -10.41 -14.93
CA THR A 897 24.11 -10.17 -15.16
C THR A 897 24.93 -10.69 -13.98
N LYS A 898 26.23 -10.91 -14.18
CA LYS A 898 27.14 -11.42 -13.12
C LYS A 898 27.06 -10.62 -11.80
N GLY A 899 27.05 -9.29 -11.84
CA GLY A 899 26.91 -8.47 -10.63
C GLY A 899 25.52 -8.56 -9.96
N ARG A 900 24.44 -8.80 -10.73
CA ARG A 900 23.10 -9.08 -10.17
C ARG A 900 23.05 -10.47 -9.51
N ILE A 901 23.74 -11.46 -10.08
CA ILE A 901 23.93 -12.80 -9.49
C ILE A 901 24.71 -12.71 -8.18
N GLU A 902 25.87 -12.05 -8.16
CA GLU A 902 26.73 -11.94 -6.98
C GLU A 902 26.00 -11.25 -5.81
N LYS A 903 25.18 -10.23 -6.09
CA LYS A 903 24.28 -9.63 -5.11
C LYS A 903 23.23 -10.63 -4.59
N LEU A 904 22.50 -11.31 -5.49
CA LEU A 904 21.48 -12.29 -5.13
C LEU A 904 22.05 -13.42 -4.25
N LEU A 905 23.22 -13.95 -4.61
CA LEU A 905 23.94 -14.95 -3.83
C LEU A 905 24.32 -14.42 -2.44
N GLY A 906 24.75 -13.15 -2.35
CA GLY A 906 24.99 -12.46 -1.09
C GLY A 906 23.75 -12.36 -0.21
N ASP A 907 22.60 -11.98 -0.78
CA ASP A 907 21.33 -11.90 -0.06
C ASP A 907 20.84 -13.30 0.41
N ILE A 908 20.96 -14.33 -0.44
CA ILE A 908 20.69 -15.74 -0.08
C ILE A 908 21.55 -16.19 1.11
N LYS A 909 22.88 -16.00 1.03
CA LYS A 909 23.83 -16.43 2.08
C LYS A 909 23.62 -15.73 3.42
N ASN A 910 23.18 -14.48 3.40
CA ASN A 910 22.86 -13.73 4.62
C ASN A 910 21.42 -13.99 5.12
N ASN A 911 20.69 -14.95 4.53
CA ASN A 911 19.26 -15.19 4.71
C ASN A 911 18.40 -13.92 4.67
N ARG A 912 18.76 -12.98 3.78
CA ARG A 912 18.01 -11.76 3.53
C ARG A 912 16.92 -12.03 2.50
N SER A 913 15.73 -11.51 2.75
CA SER A 913 14.65 -11.51 1.76
C SER A 913 14.98 -10.50 0.68
N SER A 914 14.90 -10.97 -0.57
CA SER A 914 15.16 -10.19 -1.80
C SER A 914 14.25 -8.95 -1.88
N TYR A 915 13.06 -9.06 -1.27
CA TYR A 915 11.99 -8.08 -1.30
C TYR A 915 11.98 -7.10 -0.12
N GLN A 916 12.99 -7.15 0.77
CA GLN A 916 13.16 -6.12 1.82
C GLN A 916 13.36 -4.71 1.23
N THR A 917 13.76 -4.58 -0.04
CA THR A 917 13.78 -3.31 -0.78
C THR A 917 12.35 -2.73 -0.95
N ILE A 918 11.41 -3.53 -1.45
CA ILE A 918 10.04 -3.09 -1.80
C ILE A 918 9.28 -2.61 -0.56
N GLN A 919 9.40 -3.34 0.57
CA GLN A 919 8.71 -2.96 1.81
C GLN A 919 9.29 -1.69 2.48
N ASN A 920 10.44 -1.18 2.02
CA ASN A 920 11.00 0.12 2.41
C ASN A 920 10.72 1.26 1.42
N ILE A 921 10.04 1.01 0.29
CA ILE A 921 9.78 1.98 -0.79
C ILE A 921 8.31 2.46 -0.82
N TYR A 922 7.45 1.97 0.08
CA TYR A 922 6.01 2.27 0.07
C TYR A 922 5.68 3.77 0.22
N GLU A 923 6.35 4.51 1.10
CA GLU A 923 6.11 5.95 1.27
C GLU A 923 6.67 6.76 0.08
N GLU A 924 7.73 6.27 -0.56
CA GLU A 924 8.35 6.83 -1.75
C GLU A 924 7.48 6.62 -3.01
N ILE A 925 6.81 5.46 -3.14
CA ILE A 925 5.75 5.21 -4.14
C ILE A 925 4.57 6.16 -3.91
N LYS A 926 4.11 6.30 -2.66
CA LYS A 926 3.00 7.19 -2.29
C LYS A 926 3.31 8.66 -2.53
N LEU A 927 4.55 9.10 -2.26
CA LEU A 927 5.09 10.39 -2.65
C LEU A 927 5.09 10.56 -4.18
N ALA A 928 5.64 9.60 -4.93
CA ALA A 928 5.65 9.65 -6.39
C ALA A 928 4.25 9.70 -7.00
N LYS A 929 3.27 9.00 -6.42
CA LYS A 929 1.86 9.03 -6.81
C LYS A 929 1.23 10.40 -6.53
N SER A 930 1.54 11.02 -5.39
CA SER A 930 1.09 12.37 -5.04
C SER A 930 1.64 13.45 -5.99
N VAL A 931 2.91 13.33 -6.39
CA VAL A 931 3.61 14.36 -7.18
C VAL A 931 3.40 14.19 -8.69
N VAL A 932 3.41 12.96 -9.21
CA VAL A 932 3.34 12.68 -10.66
C VAL A 932 1.96 12.17 -11.11
N GLY A 933 1.21 11.51 -10.22
CA GLY A 933 -0.10 10.93 -10.54
C GLY A 933 -0.04 9.44 -10.85
N ARG A 934 -0.31 9.04 -12.11
CA ARG A 934 -0.53 7.62 -12.47
C ARG A 934 0.77 6.80 -12.41
N GLU A 935 0.75 5.76 -11.59
CA GLU A 935 1.79 4.74 -11.46
C GLU A 935 2.05 4.01 -12.80
N GLY A 936 3.27 3.49 -12.97
CA GLY A 936 3.68 2.78 -14.20
C GLY A 936 3.90 3.67 -15.43
N THR A 937 3.66 4.98 -15.35
CA THR A 937 4.06 5.93 -16.41
C THR A 937 5.58 6.15 -16.38
N SER A 938 6.18 6.47 -17.54
CA SER A 938 7.64 6.74 -17.62
C SER A 938 8.07 7.85 -16.64
N THR A 939 7.29 8.94 -16.55
CA THR A 939 7.51 10.03 -15.60
C THR A 939 7.46 9.58 -14.14
N PHE A 940 6.48 8.74 -13.78
CA PHE A 940 6.38 8.20 -12.42
C PHE A 940 7.58 7.31 -12.12
N ASN A 941 7.99 6.43 -13.05
CA ASN A 941 9.15 5.56 -12.87
C ASN A 941 10.45 6.36 -12.74
N LYS A 942 10.64 7.43 -13.52
CA LYS A 942 11.82 8.32 -13.43
C LYS A 942 11.88 9.10 -12.12
N PHE A 943 10.75 9.67 -11.66
CA PHE A 943 10.70 10.35 -10.36
C PHE A 943 10.86 9.37 -9.19
N LEU A 944 10.22 8.20 -9.24
CA LEU A 944 10.40 7.15 -8.23
C LEU A 944 11.86 6.67 -8.21
N GLN A 945 12.51 6.46 -9.36
CA GLN A 945 13.95 6.18 -9.42
C GLN A 945 14.77 7.28 -8.73
N PHE A 946 14.52 8.57 -8.99
CA PHE A 946 15.20 9.67 -8.31
C PHE A 946 15.02 9.66 -6.78
N LEU A 947 13.87 9.20 -6.27
CA LEU A 947 13.62 9.06 -4.83
C LEU A 947 14.34 7.85 -4.20
N ILE A 948 14.52 6.75 -4.96
CA ILE A 948 15.09 5.47 -4.46
C ILE A 948 16.53 5.18 -4.94
N LYS A 949 17.11 6.06 -5.78
CA LYS A 949 18.50 6.03 -6.28
C LYS A 949 19.01 7.47 -6.43
N GLY A 950 20.30 7.70 -6.17
CA GLY A 950 20.92 9.01 -6.33
C GLY A 950 20.57 9.98 -5.20
N GLU A 951 20.35 11.26 -5.54
CA GLU A 951 20.24 12.35 -4.57
C GLU A 951 18.93 12.36 -3.76
N GLY A 952 17.80 11.93 -4.34
CA GLY A 952 16.50 12.02 -3.68
C GLY A 952 16.44 11.26 -2.35
N ILE A 953 17.20 10.17 -2.21
CA ILE A 953 17.39 9.48 -0.92
C ILE A 953 17.98 10.44 0.12
N LYS A 954 19.02 11.20 -0.23
CA LYS A 954 19.70 12.13 0.69
C LYS A 954 18.73 13.22 1.16
N TYR A 955 17.94 13.77 0.23
CA TYR A 955 16.92 14.78 0.51
C TYR A 955 15.81 14.22 1.41
N LEU A 956 15.31 12.99 1.15
CA LEU A 956 14.31 12.32 1.99
C LEU A 956 14.84 11.99 3.39
N VAL A 957 16.09 11.55 3.50
CA VAL A 957 16.74 11.29 4.81
C VAL A 957 16.91 12.60 5.58
N ASN A 958 17.30 13.68 4.92
CA ASN A 958 17.40 15.00 5.55
C ASN A 958 16.02 15.50 6.04
N LEU A 959 14.99 15.49 5.19
CA LEU A 959 13.62 15.87 5.54
C LEU A 959 13.13 15.11 6.79
N LYS A 960 13.31 13.79 6.80
CA LYS A 960 12.95 12.91 7.94
C LYS A 960 13.78 13.25 9.19
N GLY A 961 15.08 13.53 9.05
CA GLY A 961 15.98 13.91 10.15
C GLY A 961 15.71 15.30 10.75
N ASN A 962 15.30 16.27 9.93
CA ASN A 962 14.88 17.60 10.36
C ASN A 962 13.42 17.66 10.87
N GLY A 963 12.75 16.51 11.03
CA GLY A 963 11.38 16.41 11.54
C GLY A 963 10.29 16.82 10.55
N ILE A 964 10.62 17.05 9.27
CA ILE A 964 9.66 17.48 8.26
C ILE A 964 8.90 16.26 7.72
N ASN A 965 7.58 16.25 7.93
CA ASN A 965 6.71 15.27 7.31
C ASN A 965 6.72 15.43 5.79
N VAL A 966 7.18 14.40 5.07
CA VAL A 966 7.23 14.34 3.60
C VAL A 966 5.87 14.62 2.94
N THR A 967 4.76 14.36 3.66
CA THR A 967 3.39 14.67 3.20
C THR A 967 3.15 16.18 3.01
N ASN A 968 3.84 17.04 3.79
CA ASN A 968 3.74 18.49 3.63
C ASN A 968 4.29 18.90 2.25
N MET A 969 5.50 18.44 1.94
CA MET A 969 6.14 18.65 0.64
C MET A 969 5.34 18.01 -0.51
N SER A 970 4.79 16.79 -0.32
CA SER A 970 3.99 16.12 -1.35
C SER A 970 2.62 16.77 -1.62
N CYS A 971 2.06 17.49 -0.65
CA CYS A 971 0.87 18.32 -0.84
C CYS A 971 1.16 19.55 -1.70
N ILE A 972 2.29 20.23 -1.49
CA ILE A 972 2.71 21.38 -2.29
C ILE A 972 3.03 20.93 -3.73
N LEU A 973 3.89 19.92 -3.87
CA LEU A 973 4.33 19.35 -5.17
C LEU A 973 3.25 18.53 -5.91
N ASN A 974 2.00 18.51 -5.42
CA ASN A 974 0.94 17.70 -6.00
C ASN A 974 0.68 18.12 -7.46
N ARG A 975 0.61 17.14 -8.37
CA ARG A 975 0.50 17.32 -9.84
C ARG A 975 1.69 18.02 -10.54
N ALA A 976 2.89 18.07 -9.94
CA ALA A 976 4.09 18.58 -10.64
C ALA A 976 4.46 17.79 -11.92
N GLY A 977 3.99 16.55 -12.08
CA GLY A 977 3.98 15.83 -13.36
C GLY A 977 5.37 15.62 -13.95
N SER A 978 5.59 16.05 -15.20
CA SER A 978 6.89 15.98 -15.89
C SER A 978 8.00 16.78 -15.18
N SER A 979 7.64 17.86 -14.47
CA SER A 979 8.57 18.72 -13.74
C SER A 979 8.93 18.21 -12.34
N ALA A 980 8.44 17.04 -11.92
CA ALA A 980 8.54 16.54 -10.54
C ALA A 980 9.95 16.55 -9.94
N ILE A 981 10.97 16.07 -10.67
CA ILE A 981 12.37 16.05 -10.20
C ILE A 981 12.88 17.48 -9.96
N LYS A 982 12.57 18.41 -10.88
CA LYS A 982 12.96 19.82 -10.77
C LYS A 982 12.24 20.48 -9.59
N ALA A 983 10.90 20.42 -9.56
CA ALA A 983 10.10 21.06 -8.52
C ALA A 983 10.45 20.54 -7.10
N PHE A 984 10.77 19.24 -6.96
CA PHE A 984 11.25 18.67 -5.71
C PHE A 984 12.62 19.25 -5.30
N ARG A 985 13.58 19.30 -6.23
CA ARG A 985 14.91 19.92 -5.98
C ARG A 985 14.78 21.41 -5.64
N ASP A 986 14.01 22.17 -6.42
CA ASP A 986 13.85 23.62 -6.24
C ASP A 986 13.23 23.94 -4.87
N LEU A 987 12.20 23.20 -4.44
CA LEU A 987 11.57 23.38 -3.13
C LEU A 987 12.49 22.88 -1.99
N TYR A 988 13.21 21.77 -2.18
CA TYR A 988 14.18 21.29 -1.20
C TYR A 988 15.31 22.31 -0.99
N ASN A 989 15.88 22.87 -2.06
CA ASN A 989 16.97 23.85 -2.02
C ASN A 989 16.51 25.23 -1.47
N LEU A 990 15.21 25.54 -1.54
CA LEU A 990 14.63 26.70 -0.86
C LEU A 990 14.57 26.48 0.66
N TRP A 991 14.35 25.24 1.10
CA TRP A 991 14.23 24.85 2.51
C TRP A 991 15.57 24.50 3.18
N PHE A 992 16.54 23.99 2.42
CA PHE A 992 17.84 23.51 2.91
C PHE A 992 19.00 24.02 2.06
N ASP A 993 20.10 24.38 2.71
CA ASP A 993 21.37 24.68 2.04
C ASP A 993 22.02 23.41 1.44
N ALA A 994 23.10 23.60 0.67
CA ALA A 994 23.84 22.49 0.05
C ALA A 994 24.53 21.53 1.05
N LYS A 995 24.61 21.90 2.34
CA LYS A 995 25.09 21.03 3.43
C LYS A 995 23.94 20.32 4.15
N GLY A 996 22.69 20.69 3.88
CA GLY A 996 21.49 20.13 4.49
C GLY A 996 20.98 20.87 5.74
N ASN A 997 21.46 22.09 6.01
CA ASN A 997 20.95 22.92 7.11
C ASN A 997 19.72 23.72 6.68
N LYS A 998 18.80 24.01 7.61
CA LYS A 998 17.64 24.89 7.35
C LYS A 998 18.10 26.28 6.86
N THR A 999 17.54 26.73 5.74
CA THR A 999 17.68 28.11 5.24
C THR A 999 16.97 29.11 6.15
N LEU A 1000 17.11 30.42 5.86
CA LEU A 1000 16.35 31.48 6.53
C LEU A 1000 14.84 31.18 6.50
N TYR A 1001 14.31 30.79 5.35
CA TYR A 1001 12.91 30.41 5.14
C TYR A 1001 12.35 29.43 6.18
N LEU A 1002 13.08 28.34 6.48
CA LEU A 1002 12.64 27.36 7.47
C LEU A 1002 13.04 27.70 8.92
N LYS A 1003 13.97 28.64 9.13
CA LYS A 1003 14.30 29.16 10.47
C LYS A 1003 13.21 30.11 10.93
N THR A 1004 12.97 31.18 10.17
CA THR A 1004 11.93 32.18 10.47
C THR A 1004 10.55 31.56 10.73
N LEU A 1005 10.14 30.55 9.97
CA LEU A 1005 8.86 29.85 10.24
C LEU A 1005 8.85 29.09 11.58
N VAL A 1006 9.99 28.59 12.06
CA VAL A 1006 10.09 27.95 13.39
C VAL A 1006 10.16 29.01 14.48
N ASP A 1007 10.99 30.05 14.28
CA ASP A 1007 11.30 31.08 15.26
C ASP A 1007 10.08 31.99 15.53
N GLU A 1008 9.31 32.33 14.49
CA GLU A 1008 8.04 33.07 14.54
C GLU A 1008 6.81 32.17 14.78
N GLY A 1009 7.01 30.89 15.10
CA GLY A 1009 5.95 29.94 15.48
C GLY A 1009 5.03 29.44 14.36
N VAL A 1010 5.27 29.81 13.09
CA VAL A 1010 4.42 29.47 11.95
C VAL A 1010 4.53 28.00 11.54
N HIS A 1011 3.45 27.26 11.81
CA HIS A 1011 3.37 25.83 11.50
C HIS A 1011 3.40 25.55 9.98
N LEU A 1012 4.49 24.93 9.51
CA LEU A 1012 4.68 24.50 8.12
C LEU A 1012 3.48 23.74 7.48
N PRO A 1013 2.71 22.89 8.20
CA PRO A 1013 1.46 22.31 7.68
C PRO A 1013 0.43 23.34 7.21
N ASN A 1014 0.28 24.47 7.90
CA ASN A 1014 -0.68 25.53 7.53
C ASN A 1014 -0.27 26.15 6.20
N MET A 1015 1.02 26.50 6.04
CA MET A 1015 1.56 27.02 4.79
C MET A 1015 1.47 25.98 3.65
N SER A 1016 1.68 24.70 3.96
CA SER A 1016 1.53 23.57 3.03
C SER A 1016 0.07 23.27 2.64
N SER A 1017 -0.90 23.69 3.46
CA SER A 1017 -2.32 23.64 3.16
C SER A 1017 -2.69 24.70 2.13
N ILE A 1018 -2.21 25.93 2.30
CA ILE A 1018 -2.41 27.03 1.36
C ILE A 1018 -1.76 26.71 0.00
N LEU A 1019 -0.48 26.32 0.02
CA LEU A 1019 0.33 26.02 -1.17
C LEU A 1019 0.01 24.65 -1.82
N ARG A 1020 -1.02 23.94 -1.34
CA ARG A 1020 -1.44 22.63 -1.85
C ARG A 1020 -1.74 22.72 -3.35
N GLY A 1021 -1.03 21.92 -4.15
CA GLY A 1021 -1.23 21.86 -5.61
C GLY A 1021 -0.46 22.90 -6.42
N ALA A 1022 0.47 23.67 -5.81
CA ALA A 1022 1.39 24.54 -6.57
C ALA A 1022 2.26 23.77 -7.58
N GLY A 1023 2.45 22.46 -7.38
CA GLY A 1023 2.97 21.54 -8.40
C GLY A 1023 4.37 21.93 -8.89
N ALA A 1024 4.47 22.28 -10.17
CA ALA A 1024 5.73 22.72 -10.78
C ALA A 1024 6.22 24.09 -10.25
N ASN A 1025 5.31 24.95 -9.78
CA ASN A 1025 5.59 26.30 -9.28
C ASN A 1025 5.91 26.33 -7.77
N ALA A 1026 5.99 25.16 -7.12
CA ALA A 1026 6.07 24.99 -5.66
C ALA A 1026 7.07 25.90 -4.94
N ALA A 1027 8.31 25.98 -5.41
CA ALA A 1027 9.35 26.82 -4.80
C ALA A 1027 9.05 28.32 -4.93
N LYS A 1028 8.56 28.76 -6.10
CA LYS A 1028 8.16 30.15 -6.33
C LYS A 1028 6.98 30.51 -5.44
N ALA A 1029 5.93 29.69 -5.42
CA ALA A 1029 4.73 29.92 -4.62
C ALA A 1029 5.04 29.99 -3.11
N PHE A 1030 5.94 29.12 -2.62
CA PHE A 1030 6.40 29.16 -1.23
C PHE A 1030 7.14 30.46 -0.92
N LYS A 1031 8.05 30.89 -1.80
CA LYS A 1031 8.79 32.15 -1.66
C LYS A 1031 7.85 33.36 -1.71
N ASP A 1032 6.95 33.43 -2.69
CA ASP A 1032 6.00 34.54 -2.85
C ASP A 1032 5.09 34.71 -1.61
N LEU A 1033 4.67 33.60 -0.98
CA LEU A 1033 3.85 33.62 0.24
C LEU A 1033 4.69 33.96 1.47
N TYR A 1034 5.95 33.51 1.54
CA TYR A 1034 6.88 33.90 2.59
C TYR A 1034 7.16 35.41 2.53
N ASP A 1035 7.51 35.94 1.37
CA ASP A 1035 7.85 37.36 1.15
C ASP A 1035 6.64 38.30 1.39
N LEU A 1036 5.42 37.76 1.44
CA LEU A 1036 4.21 38.50 1.85
C LEU A 1036 4.09 38.60 3.39
N TRP A 1037 4.47 37.55 4.12
CA TRP A 1037 4.37 37.46 5.58
C TRP A 1037 5.61 37.96 6.31
N PHE A 1038 6.78 37.88 5.67
CA PHE A 1038 8.09 38.21 6.25
C PHE A 1038 8.91 39.08 5.29
N ASP A 1039 9.69 40.02 5.86
CA ASP A 1039 10.65 40.80 5.10
C ASP A 1039 11.93 39.99 4.75
N ALA A 1040 12.85 40.62 4.02
CA ALA A 1040 14.11 40.00 3.62
C ALA A 1040 15.05 39.60 4.79
N ASN A 1041 14.80 40.11 6.01
CA ASN A 1041 15.52 39.76 7.23
C ASN A 1041 14.79 38.67 8.05
N GLY A 1042 13.54 38.36 7.70
CA GLY A 1042 12.67 37.44 8.42
C GLY A 1042 11.68 38.10 9.40
N ASN A 1043 11.61 39.43 9.49
CA ASN A 1043 10.66 40.11 10.37
C ASN A 1043 9.24 40.04 9.81
N LYS A 1044 8.22 39.85 10.66
CA LYS A 1044 6.80 39.94 10.26
C LYS A 1044 6.46 41.26 9.54
N THR A 1045 5.83 41.17 8.37
CA THR A 1045 5.32 42.32 7.60
C THR A 1045 4.06 42.92 8.24
N GLN A 1046 3.58 44.05 7.72
CA GLN A 1046 2.29 44.64 8.13
C GLN A 1046 1.11 43.68 7.92
N TYR A 1047 1.19 42.78 6.91
CA TYR A 1047 0.15 41.80 6.63
C TYR A 1047 0.01 40.82 7.82
N LEU A 1048 1.11 40.18 8.22
CA LEU A 1048 1.06 39.20 9.31
C LEU A 1048 0.80 39.86 10.67
N LYS A 1049 1.42 41.02 10.96
CA LYS A 1049 1.15 41.79 12.19
C LYS A 1049 -0.33 42.15 12.32
N THR A 1050 -0.93 42.74 11.29
CA THR A 1050 -2.36 43.12 11.33
C THR A 1050 -3.27 41.90 11.48
N LEU A 1051 -2.97 40.77 10.83
CA LEU A 1051 -3.76 39.54 11.03
C LEU A 1051 -3.71 39.08 12.50
N GLU A 1052 -2.54 39.08 13.12
CA GLU A 1052 -2.35 38.72 14.54
C GLU A 1052 -3.04 39.73 15.49
N ASP A 1053 -2.79 41.03 15.31
CA ASP A 1053 -3.36 42.13 16.11
C ASP A 1053 -4.90 42.20 16.04
N LYS A 1054 -5.52 41.70 14.96
CA LYS A 1054 -6.98 41.63 14.79
C LYS A 1054 -7.55 40.22 15.08
N GLY A 1055 -6.74 39.32 15.67
CA GLY A 1055 -7.18 38.01 16.14
C GLY A 1055 -7.37 36.94 15.07
N ILE A 1056 -6.93 37.17 13.83
CA ILE A 1056 -6.99 36.18 12.75
C ILE A 1056 -5.78 35.26 12.85
N SER A 1057 -5.99 34.05 13.40
CA SER A 1057 -4.93 33.05 13.42
C SER A 1057 -4.52 32.63 12.01
N LEU A 1058 -3.23 32.30 11.81
CA LEU A 1058 -2.76 31.68 10.56
C LEU A 1058 -3.45 30.34 10.27
N THR A 1059 -4.03 29.68 11.28
CA THR A 1059 -4.89 28.50 11.07
C THR A 1059 -6.16 28.87 10.32
N ASN A 1060 -6.83 29.98 10.68
CA ASN A 1060 -8.01 30.50 9.97
C ASN A 1060 -7.65 30.78 8.50
N MET A 1061 -6.58 31.54 8.25
CA MET A 1061 -6.09 31.84 6.90
C MET A 1061 -5.76 30.56 6.10
N SER A 1062 -5.17 29.55 6.75
CA SER A 1062 -4.87 28.27 6.10
C SER A 1062 -6.07 27.36 5.84
N SER A 1063 -7.21 27.66 6.48
CA SER A 1063 -8.51 27.04 6.20
C SER A 1063 -9.17 27.73 5.01
N VAL A 1064 -9.26 29.06 5.03
CA VAL A 1064 -9.83 29.87 3.95
C VAL A 1064 -9.07 29.65 2.63
N LEU A 1065 -7.75 29.78 2.65
CA LEU A 1065 -6.89 29.72 1.47
C LEU A 1065 -6.36 28.29 1.15
N ASN A 1066 -6.92 27.24 1.76
CA ASN A 1066 -6.56 25.84 1.50
C ASN A 1066 -6.69 25.53 0.00
N GLY A 1067 -5.60 25.07 -0.63
CA GLY A 1067 -5.58 24.79 -2.07
C GLY A 1067 -5.50 26.02 -2.99
N ALA A 1068 -5.11 27.19 -2.48
CA ALA A 1068 -4.77 28.35 -3.33
C ALA A 1068 -3.54 28.11 -4.23
N GLY A 1069 -2.69 27.14 -3.88
CA GLY A 1069 -1.66 26.60 -4.76
C GLY A 1069 -0.58 27.61 -5.12
N ASP A 1070 -0.38 27.86 -6.41
CA ASP A 1070 0.57 28.87 -6.91
C ASP A 1070 0.05 30.31 -6.81
N ASN A 1071 -1.27 30.47 -6.68
CA ASN A 1071 -1.94 31.76 -6.47
C ASN A 1071 -2.00 32.17 -4.98
N ALA A 1072 -1.40 31.39 -4.08
CA ALA A 1072 -1.42 31.57 -2.62
C ALA A 1072 -1.13 33.00 -2.14
N ALA A 1073 -0.01 33.59 -2.58
CA ALA A 1073 0.39 34.93 -2.17
C ALA A 1073 -0.57 36.02 -2.70
N LYS A 1074 -1.11 35.83 -3.92
CA LYS A 1074 -2.11 36.74 -4.48
C LYS A 1074 -3.41 36.65 -3.69
N ALA A 1075 -3.97 35.46 -3.50
CA ALA A 1075 -5.22 35.26 -2.76
C ALA A 1075 -5.12 35.72 -1.29
N CYS A 1076 -3.96 35.56 -0.65
CA CYS A 1076 -3.71 36.07 0.70
C CYS A 1076 -3.65 37.60 0.78
N ARG A 1077 -3.19 38.27 -0.30
CA ARG A 1077 -3.25 39.74 -0.42
C ARG A 1077 -4.65 40.21 -0.75
N ASP A 1078 -5.26 39.65 -1.80
CA ASP A 1078 -6.59 40.01 -2.28
C ASP A 1078 -7.65 39.94 -1.17
N ILE A 1079 -7.61 38.94 -0.27
CA ILE A 1079 -8.55 38.84 0.86
C ILE A 1079 -8.20 39.83 2.00
N TYR A 1080 -6.90 40.10 2.21
CA TYR A 1080 -6.46 41.07 3.22
C TYR A 1080 -6.86 42.48 2.82
N ASP A 1081 -6.59 42.90 1.58
CA ASP A 1081 -6.85 44.25 1.07
C ASP A 1081 -8.37 44.55 0.99
N LEU A 1082 -9.22 43.50 1.02
CA LEU A 1082 -10.69 43.61 1.15
C LEU A 1082 -11.15 43.77 2.61
N TRP A 1083 -10.43 43.17 3.56
CA TRP A 1083 -10.70 43.20 5.00
C TRP A 1083 -10.10 44.41 5.72
N PHE A 1084 -8.93 44.87 5.26
CA PHE A 1084 -8.14 45.93 5.89
C PHE A 1084 -7.70 46.98 4.88
N ASP A 1085 -7.73 48.25 5.29
CA ASP A 1085 -7.14 49.33 4.51
C ASP A 1085 -5.59 49.25 4.51
N ALA A 1086 -4.95 50.12 3.72
CA ALA A 1086 -3.48 50.21 3.63
C ALA A 1086 -2.78 50.61 4.95
N LYS A 1087 -3.53 50.91 6.03
CA LYS A 1087 -3.05 51.22 7.38
C LYS A 1087 -3.38 50.10 8.40
N GLY A 1088 -4.04 49.02 7.99
CA GLY A 1088 -4.46 47.91 8.86
C GLY A 1088 -5.78 48.13 9.62
N ASN A 1089 -6.59 49.13 9.23
CA ASN A 1089 -7.92 49.35 9.80
C ASN A 1089 -8.98 48.51 9.09
N LYS A 1090 -9.98 48.03 9.83
CA LYS A 1090 -11.12 47.31 9.25
C LYS A 1090 -11.84 48.17 8.19
N THR A 1091 -12.05 47.60 7.00
CA THR A 1091 -12.86 48.21 5.93
C THR A 1091 -14.34 48.29 6.30
N LEU A 1092 -15.16 48.91 5.46
CA LEU A 1092 -16.63 48.92 5.63
C LEU A 1092 -17.16 47.49 5.76
N TYR A 1093 -16.71 46.57 4.90
CA TYR A 1093 -17.10 45.16 4.88
C TYR A 1093 -17.07 44.49 6.27
N LEU A 1094 -15.94 44.61 6.99
CA LEU A 1094 -15.82 44.02 8.33
C LEU A 1094 -16.62 44.78 9.39
N LYS A 1095 -16.74 46.11 9.29
CA LYS A 1095 -17.52 46.91 10.24
C LYS A 1095 -19.01 46.56 10.17
N THR A 1096 -19.56 46.42 8.96
CA THR A 1096 -20.95 45.98 8.76
C THR A 1096 -21.18 44.60 9.35
N LEU A 1097 -20.31 43.63 9.05
CA LEU A 1097 -20.42 42.27 9.58
C LEU A 1097 -20.38 42.23 11.12
N GLU A 1098 -19.48 43.01 11.74
CA GLU A 1098 -19.34 43.05 13.20
C GLU A 1098 -20.52 43.72 13.90
N ASN A 1099 -21.15 44.73 13.28
CA ASN A 1099 -22.40 45.30 13.76
C ASN A 1099 -23.55 44.27 13.76
N GLU A 1100 -23.55 43.34 12.80
CA GLU A 1100 -24.52 42.24 12.70
C GLU A 1100 -24.09 40.97 13.46
N GLY A 1101 -23.15 41.10 14.40
CA GLY A 1101 -22.71 39.99 15.26
C GLY A 1101 -21.84 38.93 14.57
N LEU A 1102 -21.45 39.12 13.31
CA LEU A 1102 -20.49 38.25 12.62
C LEU A 1102 -19.06 38.75 12.80
N ASN A 1103 -18.20 37.88 13.32
CA ASN A 1103 -16.77 38.17 13.43
C ASN A 1103 -15.95 37.46 12.33
N LEU A 1104 -14.65 37.74 12.28
CA LEU A 1104 -13.72 37.14 11.32
C LEU A 1104 -13.60 35.61 11.43
N HIS A 1105 -13.90 34.99 12.57
CA HIS A 1105 -13.95 33.52 12.71
C HIS A 1105 -15.21 32.92 12.07
N ASN A 1106 -16.37 33.60 12.15
CA ASN A 1106 -17.57 33.23 11.39
C ASN A 1106 -17.27 33.19 9.88
N MET A 1107 -16.74 34.29 9.33
CA MET A 1107 -16.41 34.37 7.90
C MET A 1107 -15.30 33.39 7.49
N SER A 1108 -14.28 33.19 8.33
CA SER A 1108 -13.23 32.18 8.09
C SER A 1108 -13.78 30.75 8.05
N SER A 1109 -14.84 30.48 8.83
CA SER A 1109 -15.50 29.17 8.87
C SER A 1109 -16.35 28.93 7.62
N ILE A 1110 -17.15 29.93 7.20
CA ILE A 1110 -17.90 29.89 5.94
C ILE A 1110 -16.97 29.67 4.74
N LEU A 1111 -15.91 30.48 4.64
CA LEU A 1111 -14.99 30.51 3.50
C LEU A 1111 -13.90 29.42 3.54
N SER A 1112 -13.93 28.54 4.53
CA SER A 1112 -13.00 27.42 4.64
C SER A 1112 -13.04 26.54 3.38
N GLY A 1113 -11.91 26.41 2.69
CA GLY A 1113 -11.78 25.68 1.43
C GLY A 1113 -12.05 26.49 0.16
N ALA A 1114 -12.24 27.82 0.24
CA ALA A 1114 -12.40 28.67 -0.94
C ALA A 1114 -11.12 28.86 -1.77
N GLY A 1115 -9.93 28.68 -1.16
CA GLY A 1115 -8.65 28.67 -1.85
C GLY A 1115 -8.35 29.98 -2.58
N ALA A 1116 -7.97 29.90 -3.84
CA ALA A 1116 -7.71 31.08 -4.69
C ALA A 1116 -8.96 31.92 -5.01
N HIS A 1117 -10.16 31.45 -4.65
CA HIS A 1117 -11.42 32.17 -4.85
C HIS A 1117 -11.96 32.83 -3.57
N ALA A 1118 -11.21 32.81 -2.46
CA ALA A 1118 -11.64 33.34 -1.16
C ALA A 1118 -12.19 34.77 -1.21
N THR A 1119 -11.48 35.70 -1.87
CA THR A 1119 -11.89 37.11 -2.00
C THR A 1119 -13.21 37.26 -2.72
N LYS A 1120 -13.38 36.57 -3.86
CA LYS A 1120 -14.64 36.58 -4.60
C LYS A 1120 -15.77 35.91 -3.80
N ALA A 1121 -15.49 34.81 -3.12
CA ALA A 1121 -16.49 34.11 -2.31
C ALA A 1121 -16.92 34.91 -1.07
N PHE A 1122 -16.05 35.76 -0.51
CA PHE A 1122 -16.41 36.75 0.50
C PHE A 1122 -17.29 37.85 -0.12
N GLN A 1123 -16.84 38.44 -1.23
CA GLN A 1123 -17.52 39.59 -1.85
C GLN A 1123 -18.91 39.21 -2.39
N ASP A 1124 -19.02 38.17 -3.22
CA ASP A 1124 -20.28 37.69 -3.78
C ASP A 1124 -21.32 37.29 -2.69
N LEU A 1125 -20.86 37.01 -1.45
CA LEU A 1125 -21.71 36.72 -0.29
C LEU A 1125 -22.06 37.98 0.51
N TYR A 1126 -21.12 38.91 0.67
CA TYR A 1126 -21.40 40.22 1.27
C TYR A 1126 -22.40 41.00 0.41
N ASP A 1127 -22.17 41.08 -0.90
CA ASP A 1127 -23.02 41.81 -1.87
C ASP A 1127 -24.41 41.13 -2.05
N LEU A 1128 -24.60 39.94 -1.48
CA LEU A 1128 -25.90 39.27 -1.37
C LEU A 1128 -26.66 39.64 -0.08
N TRP A 1129 -25.92 39.89 1.00
CA TRP A 1129 -26.42 40.21 2.33
C TRP A 1129 -26.62 41.71 2.56
N PHE A 1130 -25.77 42.53 1.95
CA PHE A 1130 -25.72 43.98 2.11
C PHE A 1130 -25.64 44.69 0.77
N ASP A 1131 -26.16 45.92 0.71
CA ASP A 1131 -25.92 46.82 -0.41
C ASP A 1131 -24.53 47.48 -0.33
N VAL A 1132 -24.20 48.28 -1.36
CA VAL A 1132 -22.93 49.02 -1.46
C VAL A 1132 -22.70 50.07 -0.36
N LYS A 1133 -23.70 50.36 0.48
CA LYS A 1133 -23.62 51.25 1.65
C LYS A 1133 -23.56 50.47 2.97
N GLY A 1134 -23.77 49.15 2.96
CA GLY A 1134 -23.84 48.29 4.13
C GLY A 1134 -25.26 48.03 4.67
N ASN A 1135 -26.32 48.45 3.96
CA ASN A 1135 -27.70 48.19 4.40
C ASN A 1135 -28.12 46.76 4.07
N LYS A 1136 -28.90 46.11 4.95
CA LYS A 1136 -29.46 44.77 4.72
C LYS A 1136 -30.30 44.69 3.44
N THR A 1137 -29.99 43.71 2.60
CA THR A 1137 -30.83 43.35 1.43
C THR A 1137 -32.15 42.72 1.88
N GLN A 1138 -33.08 42.53 0.93
CA GLN A 1138 -34.34 41.83 1.20
C GLN A 1138 -34.12 40.41 1.76
N TYR A 1139 -33.08 39.71 1.30
CA TYR A 1139 -32.74 38.36 1.76
C TYR A 1139 -32.51 38.27 3.27
N LEU A 1140 -31.86 39.28 3.88
CA LEU A 1140 -31.66 39.28 5.34
C LEU A 1140 -32.90 39.72 6.10
N LYS A 1141 -33.63 40.73 5.61
CA LYS A 1141 -34.85 41.22 6.24
C LYS A 1141 -35.86 40.08 6.40
N THR A 1142 -36.15 39.36 5.32
CA THR A 1142 -37.06 38.20 5.32
C THR A 1142 -36.56 37.02 6.18
N LEU A 1143 -35.26 36.88 6.43
CA LEU A 1143 -34.76 35.87 7.39
C LEU A 1143 -34.89 36.34 8.85
N GLU A 1144 -34.68 37.62 9.12
CA GLU A 1144 -34.76 38.22 10.45
C GLU A 1144 -36.22 38.34 10.93
N ASP A 1145 -37.15 38.67 10.03
CA ASP A 1145 -38.60 38.63 10.26
C ASP A 1145 -39.07 37.22 10.70
N GLU A 1146 -38.36 36.17 10.28
CA GLU A 1146 -38.61 34.75 10.62
C GLU A 1146 -37.66 34.21 11.72
N GLY A 1147 -36.99 35.08 12.47
CA GLY A 1147 -36.19 34.71 13.65
C GLY A 1147 -34.83 34.04 13.34
N VAL A 1148 -34.34 34.14 12.10
CA VAL A 1148 -33.01 33.64 11.68
C VAL A 1148 -32.07 34.80 11.40
N ASN A 1149 -31.11 35.01 12.29
CA ASN A 1149 -30.08 36.04 12.14
C ASN A 1149 -28.86 35.55 11.33
N LEU A 1150 -27.95 36.49 11.04
CA LEU A 1150 -26.69 36.19 10.34
C LEU A 1150 -25.80 35.16 11.07
N PRO A 1151 -25.59 35.21 12.40
CA PRO A 1151 -24.93 34.13 13.15
C PRO A 1151 -25.53 32.73 12.94
N ASN A 1152 -26.86 32.56 12.93
CA ASN A 1152 -27.51 31.30 12.58
C ASN A 1152 -27.10 30.84 11.17
N MET A 1153 -27.22 31.71 10.17
CA MET A 1153 -26.83 31.39 8.78
C MET A 1153 -25.33 31.15 8.59
N SER A 1154 -24.48 31.82 9.36
CA SER A 1154 -23.04 31.54 9.39
C SER A 1154 -22.74 30.13 9.89
N SER A 1155 -23.54 29.63 10.84
CA SER A 1155 -23.39 28.27 11.35
C SER A 1155 -23.85 27.24 10.32
N VAL A 1156 -24.96 27.50 9.62
CA VAL A 1156 -25.45 26.67 8.50
C VAL A 1156 -24.43 26.60 7.36
N LEU A 1157 -23.87 27.73 6.94
CA LEU A 1157 -22.93 27.84 5.82
C LEU A 1157 -21.48 27.48 6.16
N ASN A 1158 -21.20 27.02 7.38
CA ASN A 1158 -19.85 26.64 7.82
C ASN A 1158 -19.24 25.56 6.90
N GLY A 1159 -18.07 25.84 6.31
CA GLY A 1159 -17.40 24.95 5.35
C GLY A 1159 -17.96 24.98 3.92
N ALA A 1160 -18.81 25.93 3.55
CA ALA A 1160 -19.32 26.03 2.17
C ALA A 1160 -18.28 26.51 1.14
N GLY A 1161 -17.23 27.22 1.59
CA GLY A 1161 -16.13 27.69 0.76
C GLY A 1161 -16.61 28.58 -0.39
N CYS A 1162 -16.12 28.33 -1.59
CA CYS A 1162 -16.55 29.05 -2.81
C CYS A 1162 -18.02 28.81 -3.21
N ASN A 1163 -18.74 27.88 -2.55
CA ASN A 1163 -20.16 27.62 -2.82
C ASN A 1163 -21.11 28.35 -1.86
N ALA A 1164 -20.62 29.14 -0.90
CA ALA A 1164 -21.45 29.76 0.15
C ALA A 1164 -22.65 30.56 -0.40
N VAL A 1165 -22.42 31.37 -1.43
CA VAL A 1165 -23.44 32.17 -2.15
C VAL A 1165 -24.52 31.27 -2.76
N LYS A 1166 -24.11 30.16 -3.37
CA LYS A 1166 -25.04 29.19 -3.97
C LYS A 1166 -25.82 28.46 -2.88
N ALA A 1167 -25.15 27.96 -1.85
CA ALA A 1167 -25.81 27.25 -0.75
C ALA A 1167 -26.82 28.14 -0.01
N PHE A 1168 -26.51 29.42 0.18
CA PHE A 1168 -27.46 30.40 0.71
C PHE A 1168 -28.67 30.59 -0.23
N LYS A 1169 -28.44 30.87 -1.53
CA LYS A 1169 -29.53 31.11 -2.49
C LYS A 1169 -30.41 29.88 -2.69
N ASP A 1170 -29.81 28.71 -2.87
CA ASP A 1170 -30.53 27.46 -3.09
C ASP A 1170 -31.35 27.05 -1.85
N LEU A 1171 -30.87 27.32 -0.63
CA LEU A 1171 -31.63 27.10 0.61
C LEU A 1171 -32.72 28.15 0.83
N TYR A 1172 -32.41 29.44 0.64
CA TYR A 1172 -33.39 30.53 0.73
C TYR A 1172 -34.56 30.29 -0.23
N ASN A 1173 -34.28 29.88 -1.48
CA ASN A 1173 -35.30 29.56 -2.48
C ASN A 1173 -36.13 28.29 -2.18
N LEU A 1174 -35.76 27.47 -1.18
CA LEU A 1174 -36.64 26.42 -0.65
C LEU A 1174 -37.55 26.93 0.48
N TRP A 1175 -37.15 27.96 1.21
CA TRP A 1175 -37.93 28.55 2.30
C TRP A 1175 -38.87 29.67 1.84
N PHE A 1176 -38.43 30.48 0.87
CA PHE A 1176 -39.12 31.66 0.36
C PHE A 1176 -39.20 31.68 -1.17
N ASP A 1177 -40.26 32.29 -1.70
CA ASP A 1177 -40.38 32.60 -3.13
C ASP A 1177 -39.57 33.86 -3.52
N ALA A 1178 -39.57 34.20 -4.81
CA ALA A 1178 -38.87 35.36 -5.35
C ALA A 1178 -39.39 36.74 -4.86
N LYS A 1179 -40.50 36.78 -4.11
CA LYS A 1179 -41.04 37.98 -3.45
C LYS A 1179 -40.78 37.98 -1.93
N GLY A 1180 -40.26 36.89 -1.37
CA GLY A 1180 -40.06 36.70 0.07
C GLY A 1180 -41.20 35.97 0.79
N ASN A 1181 -42.21 35.45 0.09
CA ASN A 1181 -43.30 34.71 0.74
C ASN A 1181 -42.88 33.29 1.10
N LYS A 1182 -43.31 32.78 2.25
CA LYS A 1182 -43.11 31.37 2.67
C LYS A 1182 -43.58 30.37 1.62
N THR A 1183 -42.71 29.43 1.23
CA THR A 1183 -43.05 28.30 0.36
C THR A 1183 -43.97 27.28 1.08
N HIS A 1184 -44.42 26.26 0.36
CA HIS A 1184 -45.13 25.13 0.99
C HIS A 1184 -44.27 24.39 2.01
N TYR A 1185 -42.96 24.20 1.74
CA TYR A 1185 -42.02 23.56 2.65
C TYR A 1185 -42.01 24.22 4.03
N LEU A 1186 -41.93 25.55 4.08
CA LEU A 1186 -41.87 26.28 5.34
C LEU A 1186 -43.22 26.27 6.07
N LYS A 1187 -44.32 26.49 5.35
CA LYS A 1187 -45.69 26.43 5.90
C LYS A 1187 -46.00 25.08 6.55
N THR A 1188 -45.67 23.97 5.88
CA THR A 1188 -45.88 22.62 6.42
C THR A 1188 -45.06 22.35 7.69
N LEU A 1189 -43.87 22.93 7.83
CA LEU A 1189 -43.06 22.82 9.06
C LEU A 1189 -43.69 23.63 10.21
N GLU A 1190 -44.13 24.86 9.93
CA GLU A 1190 -44.76 25.76 10.90
C GLU A 1190 -46.12 25.22 11.40
N ASP A 1191 -46.95 24.70 10.49
CA ASP A 1191 -48.20 23.97 10.77
C ASP A 1191 -47.99 22.73 11.66
N LYS A 1192 -46.74 22.35 11.95
CA LYS A 1192 -46.33 21.20 12.76
C LYS A 1192 -45.35 21.59 13.89
N GLY A 1193 -45.25 22.88 14.20
CA GLY A 1193 -44.49 23.40 15.34
C GLY A 1193 -42.97 23.50 15.14
N VAL A 1194 -42.47 23.37 13.91
CA VAL A 1194 -41.05 23.56 13.58
C VAL A 1194 -40.88 24.88 12.84
N ASN A 1195 -40.43 25.91 13.56
CA ASN A 1195 -40.10 27.20 12.96
C ASN A 1195 -38.72 27.18 12.27
N LEU A 1196 -38.40 28.26 11.54
CA LEU A 1196 -37.15 28.38 10.80
C LEU A 1196 -35.90 28.47 11.70
N HIS A 1197 -36.01 29.04 12.91
CA HIS A 1197 -34.92 29.07 13.89
C HIS A 1197 -34.48 27.65 14.29
N ASN A 1198 -35.43 26.80 14.70
CA ASN A 1198 -35.20 25.37 14.99
C ASN A 1198 -34.54 24.67 13.79
N MET A 1199 -35.04 24.90 12.57
CA MET A 1199 -34.48 24.30 11.36
C MET A 1199 -33.03 24.76 11.07
N SER A 1200 -32.74 26.05 11.23
CA SER A 1200 -31.37 26.59 11.08
C SER A 1200 -30.39 25.95 12.07
N SER A 1201 -30.87 25.59 13.27
CA SER A 1201 -30.10 24.93 14.31
C SER A 1201 -29.78 23.46 13.97
N ILE A 1202 -30.68 22.75 13.29
CA ILE A 1202 -30.43 21.38 12.79
C ILE A 1202 -29.38 21.42 11.67
N LEU A 1203 -29.55 22.33 10.71
CA LEU A 1203 -28.71 22.50 9.51
C LEU A 1203 -27.34 23.15 9.78
N SER A 1204 -27.06 23.46 11.04
CA SER A 1204 -25.75 23.93 11.49
C SER A 1204 -24.65 22.92 11.06
N VAL A 1205 -23.59 23.46 10.44
CA VAL A 1205 -22.47 22.72 9.83
C VAL A 1205 -22.83 21.84 8.62
N SER A 1206 -23.95 22.08 7.92
CA SER A 1206 -24.22 21.46 6.61
C SER A 1206 -23.38 22.05 5.46
N GLY A 1207 -22.94 23.30 5.58
CA GLY A 1207 -22.10 23.99 4.60
C GLY A 1207 -22.71 24.02 3.19
N ALA A 1208 -21.93 23.61 2.19
CA ALA A 1208 -22.38 23.55 0.79
C ALA A 1208 -23.54 22.57 0.54
N ASN A 1209 -23.85 21.68 1.49
CA ASN A 1209 -24.93 20.70 1.38
C ASN A 1209 -26.24 21.14 2.07
N ALA A 1210 -26.32 22.34 2.66
CA ALA A 1210 -27.46 22.75 3.49
C ALA A 1210 -28.83 22.58 2.81
N THR A 1211 -28.96 22.94 1.53
CA THR A 1211 -30.15 22.71 0.70
C THR A 1211 -30.54 21.23 0.58
N LYS A 1212 -29.55 20.33 0.44
CA LYS A 1212 -29.78 18.88 0.39
C LYS A 1212 -30.17 18.35 1.76
N ALA A 1213 -29.43 18.72 2.81
CA ALA A 1213 -29.72 18.31 4.19
C ALA A 1213 -31.14 18.72 4.63
N PHE A 1214 -31.58 19.94 4.28
CA PHE A 1214 -32.95 20.39 4.50
C PHE A 1214 -33.97 19.53 3.74
N LYS A 1215 -33.72 19.28 2.45
CA LYS A 1215 -34.66 18.52 1.63
C LYS A 1215 -34.75 17.04 2.04
N ASP A 1216 -33.63 16.36 2.24
CA ASP A 1216 -33.60 14.95 2.63
C ASP A 1216 -34.26 14.75 4.03
N LEU A 1217 -34.15 15.74 4.93
CA LEU A 1217 -34.87 15.76 6.21
C LEU A 1217 -36.37 16.03 6.05
N TYR A 1218 -36.75 16.96 5.16
CA TYR A 1218 -38.16 17.23 4.85
C TYR A 1218 -38.83 16.01 4.20
N ASP A 1219 -38.23 15.44 3.16
CA ASP A 1219 -38.74 14.27 2.42
C ASP A 1219 -38.76 12.98 3.31
N LEU A 1220 -38.05 12.96 4.44
CA LEU A 1220 -38.13 11.92 5.47
C LEU A 1220 -39.36 12.08 6.39
N TRP A 1221 -39.73 13.32 6.71
CA TRP A 1221 -40.86 13.66 7.61
C TRP A 1221 -42.19 13.83 6.87
N PHE A 1222 -42.16 14.30 5.62
CA PHE A 1222 -43.32 14.68 4.84
C PHE A 1222 -43.27 14.13 3.41
N ASP A 1223 -44.42 13.79 2.85
CA ASP A 1223 -44.55 13.49 1.43
C ASP A 1223 -44.50 14.78 0.57
N THR A 1224 -44.53 14.62 -0.75
CA THR A 1224 -44.52 15.73 -1.72
C THR A 1224 -45.78 16.62 -1.71
N LYS A 1225 -46.75 16.33 -0.83
CA LYS A 1225 -47.95 17.14 -0.58
C LYS A 1225 -47.97 17.73 0.83
N GLY A 1226 -46.98 17.44 1.68
CA GLY A 1226 -46.90 17.89 3.07
C GLY A 1226 -47.59 16.98 4.10
N ASN A 1227 -48.02 15.77 3.71
CA ASN A 1227 -48.58 14.81 4.67
C ASN A 1227 -47.45 14.11 5.45
N LYS A 1228 -47.65 13.85 6.75
CA LYS A 1228 -46.68 13.10 7.57
C LYS A 1228 -46.41 11.71 6.96
N THR A 1229 -45.14 11.36 6.81
CA THR A 1229 -44.72 10.00 6.42
C THR A 1229 -45.10 8.97 7.49
N GLU A 1230 -45.07 7.69 7.12
CA GLU A 1230 -45.20 6.58 8.09
C GLU A 1230 -44.12 6.67 9.18
N TYR A 1231 -42.87 7.01 8.79
CA TYR A 1231 -41.76 7.20 9.72
C TYR A 1231 -42.03 8.28 10.79
N LEU A 1232 -42.58 9.43 10.40
CA LEU A 1232 -42.94 10.48 11.36
C LEU A 1232 -44.12 10.06 12.26
N LYS A 1233 -45.13 9.36 11.72
CA LYS A 1233 -46.27 8.88 12.52
C LYS A 1233 -45.81 7.93 13.64
N THR A 1234 -45.00 6.92 13.30
CA THR A 1234 -44.46 5.97 14.28
C THR A 1234 -43.62 6.64 15.38
N LEU A 1235 -42.95 7.75 15.08
CA LEU A 1235 -42.24 8.53 16.11
C LEU A 1235 -43.20 9.30 17.03
N GLU A 1236 -44.27 9.86 16.49
CA GLU A 1236 -45.30 10.54 17.28
C GLU A 1236 -46.14 9.57 18.12
N ASP A 1237 -46.38 8.34 17.62
CA ASP A 1237 -47.00 7.24 18.36
C ASP A 1237 -46.16 6.79 19.59
N GLU A 1238 -44.83 6.95 19.52
CA GLU A 1238 -43.86 6.73 20.60
C GLU A 1238 -43.57 8.01 21.43
N GLU A 1239 -44.48 9.00 21.40
CA GLU A 1239 -44.40 10.32 22.07
C GLU A 1239 -43.26 11.26 21.59
N ILE A 1240 -42.49 10.88 20.56
CA ILE A 1240 -41.39 11.67 19.99
C ILE A 1240 -41.90 12.65 18.92
N ASN A 1241 -42.40 13.80 19.38
CA ASN A 1241 -42.88 14.87 18.49
C ASN A 1241 -41.75 15.68 17.79
N LEU A 1242 -42.10 16.35 16.68
CA LEU A 1242 -41.19 17.17 15.87
C LEU A 1242 -40.44 18.28 16.63
N PRO A 1243 -41.08 19.10 17.50
CA PRO A 1243 -40.37 20.04 18.37
C PRO A 1243 -39.25 19.39 19.19
N ASN A 1244 -39.53 18.26 19.84
CA ASN A 1244 -38.55 17.50 20.61
C ASN A 1244 -37.41 16.97 19.71
N MET A 1245 -37.74 16.42 18.54
CA MET A 1245 -36.74 15.98 17.54
C MET A 1245 -35.82 17.13 17.10
N SER A 1246 -36.35 18.34 16.90
CA SER A 1246 -35.55 19.48 16.45
C SER A 1246 -34.47 19.89 17.47
N SER A 1247 -34.74 19.72 18.76
CA SER A 1247 -33.77 19.92 19.84
C SER A 1247 -32.70 18.81 19.85
N ILE A 1248 -33.11 17.55 19.68
CA ILE A 1248 -32.21 16.38 19.61
C ILE A 1248 -31.27 16.45 18.39
N LEU A 1249 -31.74 16.99 17.26
CA LEU A 1249 -31.00 17.08 16.00
C LEU A 1249 -30.16 18.37 15.86
N HIS A 1250 -30.05 19.19 16.91
CA HIS A 1250 -29.22 20.39 16.93
C HIS A 1250 -27.76 20.09 16.50
N GLY A 1251 -27.31 20.69 15.38
CA GLY A 1251 -25.96 20.49 14.84
C GLY A 1251 -25.74 19.19 14.06
N ALA A 1252 -26.81 18.46 13.70
CA ALA A 1252 -26.71 17.23 12.91
C ALA A 1252 -26.33 17.45 11.44
N GLY A 1253 -26.47 18.68 10.92
CA GLY A 1253 -26.40 19.04 9.49
C GLY A 1253 -25.20 18.49 8.70
N SER A 1254 -24.03 18.33 9.34
CA SER A 1254 -22.85 17.70 8.71
C SER A 1254 -23.01 16.21 8.34
N LYS A 1255 -24.13 15.57 8.72
CA LYS A 1255 -24.45 14.15 8.49
C LYS A 1255 -25.84 13.89 7.89
N ALA A 1256 -26.59 14.93 7.54
CA ALA A 1256 -27.92 14.85 6.90
C ALA A 1256 -27.83 14.83 5.35
#